data_AF-A0A449B3Z6-F1
#
_entry.id   AF-A0A449B3Z6-F1
#
_cell.length_a   1.000
_cell.length_b   1.000
_cell.length_c   1.000
_cell.angle_alpha   90.00
_cell.angle_beta   90.00
_cell.angle_gamma   90.00
#
_symmetry.space_group_name_H-M   'P 1'
#
loop_
_entity.id
_entity.type
_entity.pdbx_description
1 polymer ?
#
loop_
_entity_poly.entity_id
_entity_poly.type
_entity_poly.pdbx_seq_one_letter_code
_entity_poly.pdbx_strand_id
1 'polypeptide(L)'
;MPYPGNDLNNDQNDSQNVINSLDSLNDNIYNLTDEEVRNKLSEINNLEAKINSLKTDAENIQDNTEKARINALIDQLININNSSDIELEIEKAKAKDEVNNLSNLSNDQKTSFNNRINLAVDSNAITSILEEAKLQNKKEALKLEVDSISYPNVDSTAVSNSKKTIKNAIENINSETDLTNKRAEIENIKEKMVIKKAEVENLGYKNPNALAKTSIKKGLDNITTLSDFNKVLPDDWSNKVNKYKEIIKKYFGDNSELMNNRFNKTYPDNLLGSPDNLNETNLKIQLFSTLKNEVSAYINSVNNFITPDEKSSLLQRLNAILEPSSATTPEQTEEILKQINDLHIEAKKTYFKGFINSLSVPNTTINGENMMDNFAKAKAEMIKTIVDPINSKNQFEATQRSLDSIATELTNVKRKINAFSANNQVAKDIFSLEMSKISTAQGYIDLATKIDKYNELIAKINNIPAFTSGGTQKQIAKANEGLDTLKNSLRSKLASASTIQDMQNLDSFLTKNVELVQSLRTTLSGDILVTKRLLEEASTKTDSASLTEIANRARELNTALQNNFWTPTKANELRGPLRDRWLMGPENVRFNIDDPDANLNNYFNYDDLVDKVLTRTTSADIRKITDVEIPKYKKLVETKSKAAEISSLIPSGANDSNPAKRAIESLKHIALTDATASDIETTNKYLGNVVRNQSGQVTSGFYKDAIDTLNSIGNDTNKSVFKGLLDNVATSLKDTNVKTNIDNLRIIINEFKLAYDSANTSLNNFRNSYGVTQQQIQEFQNRLNNVTSKEQADQLKNDIDAAINNANQRKQNDIRNTEAAINSLPNGNSERDRLTNLLNSEKVKPNVTPSDLENIKNQATNLKAQIDTALREANNAVRNLPDGNTLKTSLENKLLNAPNTQETNDLSKINTIKDQALAEARNLDAKYNEAIMILDSLQDKGDYKDRIDNAVNIAELDEIIRDMQTPKVLNKDEARKWANYISTTATASPVTRAQYIQRVENATTKAQLDQIIIDVRSYINQWPKADASARVNVLQYTHRNSYNRLKPIVDAEWDEDRLNELREEAQRISYSHPEF
;
A
#
# COMPACT_ATOMS: atom_id res chain seq x y z
N MET A 1 -160.56 40.29 -86.14
CA MET A 1 -161.84 40.98 -85.87
C MET A 1 -161.54 42.43 -85.52
N PRO A 2 -162.35 43.45 -85.88
CA PRO A 2 -163.44 43.53 -86.87
C PRO A 2 -163.26 44.65 -87.95
N TYR A 3 -164.14 44.64 -88.97
CA TYR A 3 -164.64 45.81 -89.75
C TYR A 3 -165.11 46.96 -88.81
N PRO A 4 -165.36 48.24 -89.22
CA PRO A 4 -165.86 48.77 -90.52
C PRO A 4 -165.15 50.10 -90.94
N GLY A 5 -165.41 50.82 -92.03
CA GLY A 5 -166.48 50.89 -93.04
C GLY A 5 -166.82 52.37 -93.31
N ASN A 6 -167.10 52.67 -94.59
CA ASN A 6 -167.80 53.82 -95.18
C ASN A 6 -167.24 55.25 -95.02
N ASP A 7 -167.04 55.93 -96.16
CA ASP A 7 -168.11 56.78 -96.71
C ASP A 7 -168.05 56.89 -98.25
N LEU A 8 -169.22 57.18 -98.82
CA LEU A 8 -169.67 57.10 -100.20
C LEU A 8 -169.34 58.35 -101.03
N ASN A 9 -169.02 58.15 -102.31
CA ASN A 9 -169.46 58.90 -103.51
C ASN A 9 -168.34 59.06 -104.55
N ASN A 10 -168.32 58.19 -105.58
CA ASN A 10 -168.30 58.66 -106.98
C ASN A 10 -168.58 57.48 -107.92
N ASP A 11 -169.77 57.49 -108.53
CA ASP A 11 -170.32 56.44 -109.36
C ASP A 11 -169.91 56.61 -110.84
N GLN A 12 -169.77 55.48 -111.54
CA GLN A 12 -169.83 55.27 -113.01
C GLN A 12 -168.60 54.81 -113.81
N ASN A 13 -167.35 54.84 -113.34
CA ASN A 13 -166.19 54.34 -114.13
C ASN A 13 -165.56 53.01 -113.67
N ASP A 14 -165.75 52.57 -112.41
CA ASP A 14 -165.15 51.31 -111.91
C ASP A 14 -165.98 50.06 -112.20
N SER A 15 -167.30 50.20 -112.40
CA SER A 15 -168.18 49.06 -112.67
C SER A 15 -167.90 48.38 -114.02
N GLN A 16 -167.34 49.10 -115.00
CA GLN A 16 -167.04 48.51 -116.31
C GLN A 16 -165.76 47.67 -116.32
N ASN A 17 -164.76 48.03 -115.52
CA ASN A 17 -163.49 47.27 -115.45
C ASN A 17 -163.65 45.96 -114.67
N VAL A 18 -164.45 45.96 -113.61
CA VAL A 18 -164.74 44.74 -112.84
C VAL A 18 -165.62 43.77 -113.63
N ILE A 19 -166.58 44.27 -114.41
CA ILE A 19 -167.38 43.42 -115.32
C ILE A 19 -166.48 42.80 -116.40
N ASN A 20 -165.58 43.58 -117.02
CA ASN A 20 -164.67 43.04 -118.03
C ASN A 20 -163.68 42.01 -117.45
N SER A 21 -163.22 42.16 -116.20
CA SER A 21 -162.39 41.14 -115.53
C SER A 21 -163.18 39.91 -115.08
N LEU A 22 -164.44 40.07 -114.68
CA LEU A 22 -165.32 38.94 -114.35
C LEU A 22 -165.70 38.14 -115.59
N ASP A 23 -165.98 38.79 -116.72
CA ASP A 23 -166.26 38.10 -117.99
C ASP A 23 -165.02 37.34 -118.50
N SER A 24 -163.81 37.92 -118.37
CA SER A 24 -162.54 37.23 -118.70
C SER A 24 -162.19 36.05 -117.78
N LEU A 25 -162.67 36.05 -116.53
CA LEU A 25 -162.46 34.92 -115.60
C LEU A 25 -163.54 33.85 -115.79
N ASN A 26 -164.77 34.27 -116.09
CA ASN A 26 -165.88 33.37 -116.39
C ASN A 26 -165.66 32.59 -117.70
N ASP A 27 -165.07 33.22 -118.72
CA ASP A 27 -164.73 32.58 -120.00
C ASP A 27 -163.54 31.58 -119.90
N ASN A 28 -162.66 31.72 -118.89
CA ASN A 28 -161.53 30.82 -118.65
C ASN A 28 -161.85 29.64 -117.72
N ILE A 29 -162.86 29.75 -116.85
CA ILE A 29 -163.30 28.63 -115.98
C ILE A 29 -164.12 27.60 -116.79
N TYR A 30 -164.88 28.04 -117.79
CA TYR A 30 -165.72 27.14 -118.60
C TYR A 30 -164.95 26.31 -119.66
N ASN A 31 -163.63 26.49 -119.79
CA ASN A 31 -162.79 25.83 -120.80
C ASN A 31 -161.68 24.91 -120.25
N LEU A 32 -161.64 24.65 -118.93
CA LEU A 32 -160.67 23.72 -118.32
C LEU A 32 -161.24 22.30 -118.23
N THR A 33 -160.42 21.30 -118.53
CA THR A 33 -160.77 19.87 -118.43
C THR A 33 -160.67 19.34 -116.99
N ASP A 34 -161.45 18.31 -116.64
CA ASP A 34 -161.41 17.66 -115.31
C ASP A 34 -160.01 17.15 -114.91
N GLU A 35 -159.11 16.92 -115.86
CA GLU A 35 -157.72 16.53 -115.63
C GLU A 35 -156.85 17.73 -115.21
N GLU A 36 -157.03 18.89 -115.83
CA GLU A 36 -156.33 20.13 -115.48
C GLU A 36 -156.71 20.63 -114.08
N VAL A 37 -157.98 20.45 -113.67
CA VAL A 37 -158.45 20.77 -112.31
C VAL A 37 -157.78 19.85 -111.27
N ARG A 38 -157.69 18.54 -111.53
CA ARG A 38 -157.04 17.59 -110.61
C ARG A 38 -155.54 17.85 -110.46
N ASN A 39 -154.85 18.21 -111.54
CA ASN A 39 -153.43 18.56 -111.48
C ASN A 39 -153.19 19.82 -110.64
N LYS A 40 -154.01 20.87 -110.80
CA LYS A 40 -153.94 22.08 -109.96
C LYS A 40 -154.23 21.80 -108.49
N LEU A 41 -155.18 20.91 -108.18
CA LEU A 41 -155.46 20.51 -106.79
C LEU A 41 -154.28 19.76 -106.14
N SER A 42 -153.60 18.90 -106.91
CA SER A 42 -152.39 18.20 -106.47
C SER A 42 -151.23 19.17 -106.20
N GLU A 43 -151.03 20.17 -107.07
CA GLU A 43 -150.05 21.24 -106.88
C GLU A 43 -150.30 22.04 -105.59
N ILE A 44 -151.56 22.38 -105.30
CA ILE A 44 -151.94 23.08 -104.06
C ILE A 44 -151.68 22.23 -102.82
N ASN A 45 -152.07 20.95 -102.83
CA ASN A 45 -151.82 20.05 -101.69
C ASN A 45 -150.32 19.84 -101.43
N ASN A 46 -149.52 19.72 -102.49
CA ASN A 46 -148.05 19.61 -102.37
C ASN A 46 -147.44 20.90 -101.81
N LEU A 47 -147.94 22.07 -102.24
CA LEU A 47 -147.53 23.37 -101.72
C LEU A 47 -147.88 23.52 -100.23
N GLU A 48 -149.09 23.14 -99.83
CA GLU A 48 -149.54 23.18 -98.43
C GLU A 48 -148.69 22.27 -97.54
N ALA A 49 -148.40 21.04 -97.99
CA ALA A 49 -147.49 20.12 -97.31
C ALA A 49 -146.09 20.72 -97.17
N LYS A 50 -145.57 21.38 -98.22
CA LYS A 50 -144.26 22.02 -98.20
C LYS A 50 -144.22 23.22 -97.25
N ILE A 51 -145.25 24.08 -97.24
CA ILE A 51 -145.39 25.20 -96.30
C ILE A 51 -145.34 24.70 -94.86
N ASN A 52 -146.09 23.64 -94.53
CA ASN A 52 -146.10 23.06 -93.19
C ASN A 52 -144.74 22.47 -92.79
N SER A 53 -144.05 21.82 -93.73
CA SER A 53 -142.67 21.34 -93.55
C SER A 53 -141.72 22.49 -93.26
N LEU A 54 -141.75 23.57 -94.05
CA LEU A 54 -140.90 24.74 -93.86
C LEU A 54 -141.18 25.46 -92.54
N LYS A 55 -142.46 25.57 -92.14
CA LYS A 55 -142.84 26.13 -90.83
C LYS A 55 -142.22 25.31 -89.69
N THR A 56 -142.32 23.99 -89.78
CA THR A 56 -141.72 23.06 -88.82
C THR A 56 -140.19 23.24 -88.76
N ASP A 57 -139.54 23.35 -89.92
CA ASP A 57 -138.09 23.58 -89.98
C ASP A 57 -137.69 24.93 -89.38
N ALA A 58 -138.51 25.98 -89.54
CA ALA A 58 -138.29 27.30 -88.98
C ALA A 58 -138.62 27.40 -87.47
N GLU A 59 -139.31 26.43 -86.87
CA GLU A 59 -139.70 26.48 -85.44
C GLU A 59 -138.51 26.61 -84.50
N ASN A 60 -137.38 25.99 -84.86
CA ASN A 60 -136.18 25.92 -84.01
C ASN A 60 -135.19 27.08 -84.22
N ILE A 61 -135.52 28.08 -85.04
CA ILE A 61 -134.71 29.30 -85.16
C ILE A 61 -134.83 30.10 -83.86
N GLN A 62 -133.69 30.45 -83.25
CA GLN A 62 -133.60 31.16 -81.97
C GLN A 62 -133.74 32.67 -82.14
N ASP A 63 -133.16 33.25 -83.21
CA ASP A 63 -133.37 34.67 -83.51
C ASP A 63 -134.83 34.91 -83.93
N ASN A 64 -135.60 35.52 -83.02
CA ASN A 64 -137.02 35.81 -83.24
C ASN A 64 -137.27 36.74 -84.43
N THR A 65 -136.32 37.63 -84.75
CA THR A 65 -136.43 38.56 -85.88
C THR A 65 -136.28 37.80 -87.19
N GLU A 66 -135.27 36.93 -87.27
CA GLU A 66 -135.02 36.11 -88.46
C GLU A 66 -136.11 35.07 -88.67
N LYS A 67 -136.58 34.44 -87.58
CA LYS A 67 -137.72 33.51 -87.59
C LYS A 67 -139.00 34.19 -88.10
N ALA A 68 -139.30 35.41 -87.63
CA ALA A 68 -140.46 36.16 -88.09
C ALA A 68 -140.34 36.52 -89.59
N ARG A 69 -139.16 36.94 -90.05
CA ARG A 69 -138.88 37.22 -91.46
C ARG A 69 -139.08 35.99 -92.34
N ILE A 70 -138.56 34.84 -91.92
CA ILE A 70 -138.67 33.57 -92.65
C ILE A 70 -140.11 33.07 -92.66
N ASN A 71 -140.84 33.13 -91.55
CA ASN A 71 -142.26 32.77 -91.51
C ASN A 71 -143.09 33.64 -92.46
N ALA A 72 -142.77 34.93 -92.57
CA ALA A 72 -143.42 35.81 -93.55
C ALA A 72 -143.12 35.38 -95.00
N LEU A 73 -141.90 34.93 -95.30
CA LEU A 73 -141.56 34.36 -96.61
C LEU A 73 -142.33 33.05 -96.88
N ILE A 74 -142.45 32.17 -95.88
CA ILE A 74 -143.20 30.92 -95.98
C ILE A 74 -144.69 31.19 -96.23
N ASP A 75 -145.29 32.15 -95.51
CA ASP A 75 -146.69 32.52 -95.66
C ASP A 75 -147.00 33.14 -97.04
N GLN A 76 -145.99 33.71 -97.72
CA GLN A 76 -146.10 34.26 -99.07
C GLN A 76 -145.84 33.23 -100.18
N LEU A 77 -145.54 31.98 -99.85
CA LEU A 77 -145.20 30.95 -100.83
C LEU A 77 -146.44 30.49 -101.61
N ILE A 78 -146.55 30.94 -102.85
CA ILE A 78 -147.64 30.56 -103.78
C ILE A 78 -147.19 29.54 -104.85
N ASN A 79 -145.90 29.22 -104.91
CA ASN A 79 -145.31 28.27 -105.86
C ASN A 79 -144.25 27.41 -105.18
N ILE A 80 -144.40 26.09 -105.26
CA ILE A 80 -143.52 25.13 -104.58
C ILE A 80 -142.07 25.21 -105.07
N ASN A 81 -141.82 25.64 -106.32
CA ASN A 81 -140.48 25.75 -106.90
C ASN A 81 -139.63 26.84 -106.22
N ASN A 82 -140.26 27.78 -105.49
CA ASN A 82 -139.55 28.83 -104.76
C ASN A 82 -139.21 28.42 -103.31
N SER A 83 -139.51 27.18 -102.92
CA SER A 83 -139.26 26.70 -101.55
C SER A 83 -137.78 26.53 -101.22
N SER A 84 -136.92 26.27 -102.21
CA SER A 84 -135.47 26.07 -102.01
C SER A 84 -134.75 27.29 -101.45
N ASP A 85 -135.18 28.49 -101.86
CA ASP A 85 -134.61 29.74 -101.36
C ASP A 85 -134.97 29.94 -99.88
N ILE A 86 -136.18 29.54 -99.49
CA ILE A 86 -136.64 29.61 -98.10
C ILE A 86 -135.93 28.56 -97.23
N GLU A 87 -135.71 27.34 -97.74
CA GLU A 87 -134.90 26.31 -97.06
C GLU A 87 -133.49 26.81 -96.76
N LEU A 88 -132.84 27.43 -97.75
CA LEU A 88 -131.51 28.00 -97.59
C LEU A 88 -131.49 29.12 -96.54
N GLU A 89 -132.50 29.98 -96.51
CA GLU A 89 -132.62 31.04 -95.50
C GLU A 89 -132.85 30.48 -94.09
N ILE A 90 -133.62 29.38 -93.95
CA ILE A 90 -133.75 28.63 -92.68
C ILE A 90 -132.39 28.07 -92.24
N GLU A 91 -131.63 27.47 -93.15
CA GLU A 91 -130.30 26.94 -92.85
C GLU A 91 -129.32 28.05 -92.42
N LYS A 92 -129.33 29.20 -93.08
CA LYS A 92 -128.53 30.38 -92.68
C LYS A 92 -128.89 30.85 -91.29
N ALA A 93 -130.17 30.92 -90.96
CA ALA A 93 -130.64 31.36 -89.65
C ALA A 93 -130.16 30.41 -88.54
N LYS A 94 -130.34 29.10 -88.73
CA LYS A 94 -129.85 28.07 -87.79
C LYS A 94 -128.33 28.10 -87.63
N ALA A 95 -127.58 28.26 -88.72
CA ALA A 95 -126.13 28.35 -88.66
C ALA A 95 -125.63 29.63 -87.96
N LYS A 96 -126.30 30.77 -88.15
CA LYS A 96 -126.02 32.01 -87.40
C LYS A 96 -126.29 31.82 -85.90
N ASP A 97 -127.38 31.15 -85.54
CA ASP A 97 -127.69 30.81 -84.15
C ASP A 97 -126.59 29.94 -83.53
N GLU A 98 -126.12 28.90 -84.24
CA GLU A 98 -124.98 28.08 -83.80
C GLU A 98 -123.72 28.92 -83.60
N VAL A 99 -123.35 29.78 -84.56
CA VAL A 99 -122.19 30.68 -84.45
C VAL A 99 -122.31 31.62 -83.25
N ASN A 100 -123.49 32.20 -83.03
CA ASN A 100 -123.73 33.10 -81.92
C ASN A 100 -123.63 32.39 -80.56
N ASN A 101 -123.96 31.11 -80.50
CA ASN A 101 -123.85 30.25 -79.31
C ASN A 101 -122.42 29.74 -79.04
N LEU A 102 -121.47 29.90 -79.97
CA LEU A 102 -120.06 29.59 -79.73
C LEU A 102 -119.46 30.56 -78.70
N SER A 103 -119.01 30.04 -77.56
CA SER A 103 -118.67 30.84 -76.37
C SER A 103 -117.31 31.54 -76.42
N ASN A 104 -116.38 31.08 -77.25
CA ASN A 104 -114.99 31.58 -77.26
C ASN A 104 -114.68 32.47 -78.46
N LEU A 105 -115.61 32.61 -79.41
CA LEU A 105 -115.46 33.57 -80.50
C LEU A 105 -115.67 35.00 -80.00
N SER A 106 -114.82 35.93 -80.45
CA SER A 106 -115.03 37.35 -80.24
C SER A 106 -116.26 37.85 -81.00
N ASN A 107 -116.80 39.00 -80.60
CA ASN A 107 -117.92 39.63 -81.30
C ASN A 107 -117.60 39.91 -82.78
N ASP A 108 -116.36 40.30 -83.07
CA ASP A 108 -115.88 40.54 -84.43
C ASP A 108 -115.83 39.24 -85.25
N GLN A 109 -115.36 38.14 -84.64
CA GLN A 109 -115.34 36.82 -85.28
C GLN A 109 -116.76 36.32 -85.57
N LYS A 110 -117.68 36.42 -84.60
CA LYS A 110 -119.10 36.05 -84.78
C LYS A 110 -119.73 36.85 -85.91
N THR A 111 -119.51 38.17 -85.92
CA THR A 111 -120.02 39.06 -86.98
C THR A 111 -119.47 38.67 -88.35
N SER A 112 -118.17 38.38 -88.44
CA SER A 112 -117.53 37.94 -89.69
C SER A 112 -118.13 36.63 -90.22
N PHE A 113 -118.28 35.61 -89.37
CA PHE A 113 -118.89 34.35 -89.76
C PHE A 113 -120.37 34.50 -90.13
N ASN A 114 -121.15 35.27 -89.37
CA ASN A 114 -122.56 35.54 -89.69
C ASN A 114 -122.73 36.25 -91.04
N ASN A 115 -121.85 37.22 -91.36
CA ASN A 115 -121.84 37.88 -92.66
C ASN A 115 -121.51 36.90 -93.79
N ARG A 116 -120.52 36.02 -93.58
CA ARG A 116 -120.18 34.97 -94.54
C ARG A 116 -121.33 33.98 -94.74
N ILE A 117 -122.02 33.56 -93.68
CA ILE A 117 -123.21 32.70 -93.76
C ILE A 117 -124.33 33.40 -94.53
N ASN A 118 -124.54 34.70 -94.30
CA ASN A 118 -125.58 35.46 -94.99
C ASN A 118 -125.36 35.50 -96.52
N LEU A 119 -124.10 35.57 -96.94
CA LEU A 119 -123.66 35.58 -98.35
C LEU A 119 -123.59 34.18 -98.98
N ALA A 120 -123.74 33.10 -98.21
CA ALA A 120 -123.67 31.75 -98.74
C ALA A 120 -124.84 31.47 -99.70
N VAL A 121 -124.55 30.79 -100.81
CA VAL A 121 -125.52 30.51 -101.89
C VAL A 121 -126.06 29.08 -101.87
N ASP A 122 -125.48 28.20 -101.03
CA ASP A 122 -125.89 26.81 -100.88
C ASP A 122 -125.55 26.26 -99.47
N SER A 123 -126.10 25.10 -99.16
CA SER A 123 -125.95 24.41 -97.87
C SER A 123 -124.51 23.97 -97.56
N ASN A 124 -123.73 23.60 -98.59
CA ASN A 124 -122.35 23.14 -98.41
C ASN A 124 -121.44 24.29 -97.98
N ALA A 125 -121.65 25.49 -98.55
CA ALA A 125 -120.95 26.71 -98.16
C ALA A 125 -121.27 27.09 -96.71
N ILE A 126 -122.56 27.04 -96.31
CA ILE A 126 -122.99 27.30 -94.93
C ILE A 126 -122.31 26.32 -93.96
N THR A 127 -122.34 25.03 -94.28
CA THR A 127 -121.73 23.96 -93.47
C THR A 127 -120.22 24.18 -93.32
N SER A 128 -119.51 24.50 -94.41
CA SER A 128 -118.06 24.76 -94.38
C SER A 128 -117.71 25.96 -93.50
N ILE A 129 -118.46 27.06 -93.61
CA ILE A 129 -118.27 28.26 -92.80
C ILE A 129 -118.54 27.98 -91.31
N LEU A 130 -119.57 27.18 -91.01
CA LEU A 130 -119.92 26.77 -89.65
C LEU A 130 -118.85 25.86 -89.04
N GLU A 131 -118.30 24.92 -89.78
CA GLU A 131 -117.18 24.08 -89.32
C GLU A 131 -115.90 24.89 -89.10
N GLU A 132 -115.60 25.88 -89.95
CA GLU A 132 -114.53 26.84 -89.69
C GLU A 132 -114.77 27.65 -88.41
N ALA A 133 -116.01 28.10 -88.16
CA ALA A 133 -116.38 28.82 -86.95
C ALA A 133 -116.21 27.94 -85.69
N LYS A 134 -116.62 26.66 -85.77
CA LYS A 134 -116.42 25.66 -84.70
C LYS A 134 -114.94 25.41 -84.44
N LEU A 135 -114.12 25.27 -85.49
CA LEU A 135 -112.67 25.11 -85.36
C LEU A 135 -112.01 26.36 -84.74
N GLN A 136 -112.37 27.56 -85.21
CA GLN A 136 -111.86 28.81 -84.64
C GLN A 136 -112.26 28.96 -83.17
N ASN A 137 -113.49 28.61 -82.80
CA ASN A 137 -113.94 28.62 -81.40
C ASN A 137 -113.08 27.72 -80.52
N LYS A 138 -112.68 26.55 -81.02
CA LYS A 138 -111.78 25.63 -80.31
C LYS A 138 -110.34 26.17 -80.25
N LYS A 139 -109.85 26.88 -81.27
CA LYS A 139 -108.56 27.58 -81.23
C LYS A 139 -108.54 28.66 -80.16
N GLU A 140 -109.57 29.50 -80.08
CA GLU A 140 -109.66 30.55 -79.05
C GLU A 140 -109.71 29.94 -77.64
N ALA A 141 -110.46 28.86 -77.45
CA ALA A 141 -110.44 28.10 -76.20
C ALA A 141 -109.03 27.61 -75.84
N LEU A 142 -108.29 27.07 -76.81
CA LEU A 142 -106.93 26.59 -76.58
C LEU A 142 -105.94 27.72 -76.31
N LYS A 143 -106.10 28.90 -76.90
CA LYS A 143 -105.28 30.09 -76.57
C LYS A 143 -105.49 30.55 -75.13
N LEU A 144 -106.70 30.42 -74.57
CA LEU A 144 -106.97 30.68 -73.16
C LEU A 144 -106.25 29.64 -72.26
N GLU A 145 -106.18 28.38 -72.68
CA GLU A 145 -105.40 27.36 -71.98
C GLU A 145 -103.89 27.69 -71.97
N VAL A 146 -103.35 28.24 -73.06
CA VAL A 146 -101.96 28.75 -73.09
C VAL A 146 -101.74 29.87 -72.06
N ASP A 147 -102.71 30.75 -71.87
CA ASP A 147 -102.63 31.79 -70.84
C ASP A 147 -102.59 31.21 -69.42
N SER A 148 -103.20 30.04 -69.22
CA SER A 148 -103.21 29.31 -67.94
C SER A 148 -101.91 28.56 -67.61
N ILE A 149 -100.94 28.48 -68.54
CA ILE A 149 -99.65 27.84 -68.27
C ILE A 149 -98.93 28.59 -67.14
N SER A 150 -98.64 27.86 -66.07
CA SER A 150 -98.12 28.39 -64.80
C SER A 150 -96.60 28.58 -64.80
N TYR A 151 -96.11 29.45 -65.69
CA TYR A 151 -94.68 29.81 -65.73
C TYR A 151 -94.19 30.38 -64.38
N PRO A 152 -92.88 30.26 -64.07
CA PRO A 152 -92.33 30.77 -62.81
C PRO A 152 -92.51 32.28 -62.62
N ASN A 153 -92.18 33.09 -63.64
CA ASN A 153 -92.28 34.55 -63.57
C ASN A 153 -93.36 35.07 -64.53
N VAL A 154 -94.62 34.99 -64.09
CA VAL A 154 -95.82 35.21 -64.93
C VAL A 154 -95.83 36.51 -65.74
N ASP A 155 -95.23 37.59 -65.21
CA ASP A 155 -95.22 38.92 -65.84
C ASP A 155 -93.94 39.20 -66.66
N SER A 156 -93.08 38.20 -66.88
CA SER A 156 -91.81 38.42 -67.58
C SER A 156 -92.02 38.57 -69.10
N THR A 157 -91.16 39.37 -69.73
CA THR A 157 -91.12 39.49 -71.19
C THR A 157 -90.88 38.14 -71.86
N ALA A 158 -90.08 37.26 -71.24
CA ALA A 158 -89.83 35.91 -71.73
C ALA A 158 -91.10 35.05 -71.75
N VAL A 159 -91.91 35.06 -70.68
CA VAL A 159 -93.20 34.36 -70.63
C VAL A 159 -94.15 34.91 -71.68
N SER A 160 -94.24 36.24 -71.81
CA SER A 160 -95.07 36.88 -72.83
C SER A 160 -94.69 36.43 -74.25
N ASN A 161 -93.39 36.33 -74.53
CA ASN A 161 -92.87 35.82 -75.81
C ASN A 161 -93.16 34.33 -76.00
N SER A 162 -92.96 33.51 -74.98
CA SER A 162 -93.25 32.07 -75.02
C SER A 162 -94.72 31.79 -75.30
N LYS A 163 -95.63 32.45 -74.56
CA LYS A 163 -97.09 32.35 -74.77
C LYS A 163 -97.47 32.83 -76.18
N LYS A 164 -96.90 33.93 -76.65
CA LYS A 164 -97.12 34.44 -78.02
C LYS A 164 -96.69 33.43 -79.08
N THR A 165 -95.52 32.80 -78.94
CA THR A 165 -95.05 31.75 -79.85
C THR A 165 -96.02 30.57 -79.91
N ILE A 166 -96.49 30.09 -78.77
CA ILE A 166 -97.46 28.98 -78.72
C ILE A 166 -98.80 29.40 -79.33
N LYS A 167 -99.31 30.60 -79.01
CA LYS A 167 -100.56 31.14 -79.58
C LYS A 167 -100.49 31.32 -81.09
N ASN A 168 -99.37 31.81 -81.63
CA ASN A 168 -99.15 31.92 -83.07
C ASN A 168 -99.15 30.54 -83.73
N ALA A 169 -98.60 29.52 -83.08
CA ALA A 169 -98.64 28.15 -83.58
C ALA A 169 -100.08 27.60 -83.64
N ILE A 170 -100.95 27.96 -82.69
CA ILE A 170 -102.38 27.58 -82.69
C ILE A 170 -103.14 28.27 -83.84
N GLU A 171 -102.87 29.54 -84.10
CA GLU A 171 -103.57 30.32 -85.13
C GLU A 171 -103.48 29.65 -86.51
N ASN A 172 -102.31 29.10 -86.83
CA ASN A 172 -101.99 28.51 -88.13
C ASN A 172 -102.55 27.10 -88.36
N ILE A 173 -103.31 26.53 -87.42
CA ILE A 173 -103.86 25.17 -87.52
C ILE A 173 -105.12 25.15 -88.39
N ASN A 174 -105.22 24.27 -89.38
CA ASN A 174 -106.38 24.25 -90.29
C ASN A 174 -107.23 22.96 -90.18
N SER A 175 -106.92 22.08 -89.22
CA SER A 175 -107.65 20.82 -89.00
C SER A 175 -107.93 20.56 -87.52
N GLU A 176 -109.02 19.84 -87.24
CA GLU A 176 -109.40 19.44 -85.88
C GLU A 176 -108.39 18.46 -85.25
N THR A 177 -107.81 17.56 -86.06
CA THR A 177 -106.81 16.57 -85.62
C THR A 177 -105.53 17.24 -85.14
N ASP A 178 -105.00 18.19 -85.91
CA ASP A 178 -103.79 18.93 -85.53
C ASP A 178 -104.03 19.81 -84.31
N LEU A 179 -105.24 20.37 -84.17
CA LEU A 179 -105.64 21.12 -82.99
C LEU A 179 -105.69 20.24 -81.74
N THR A 180 -106.18 19.01 -81.87
CA THR A 180 -106.20 18.01 -80.79
C THR A 180 -104.79 17.62 -80.38
N ASN A 181 -103.88 17.38 -81.34
CA ASN A 181 -102.48 17.09 -81.07
C ASN A 181 -101.80 18.28 -80.37
N LYS A 182 -102.06 19.51 -80.83
CA LYS A 182 -101.50 20.71 -80.21
C LYS A 182 -102.02 20.94 -78.80
N ARG A 183 -103.30 20.63 -78.54
CA ARG A 183 -103.90 20.64 -77.20
C ARG A 183 -103.20 19.66 -76.27
N ALA A 184 -102.96 18.43 -76.72
CA ALA A 184 -102.22 17.44 -75.94
C ALA A 184 -100.78 17.92 -75.64
N GLU A 185 -100.08 18.54 -76.59
CA GLU A 185 -98.76 19.13 -76.35
C GLU A 185 -98.80 20.24 -75.29
N ILE A 186 -99.78 21.16 -75.37
CA ILE A 186 -99.95 22.27 -74.43
C ILE A 186 -100.28 21.77 -73.02
N GLU A 187 -101.15 20.76 -72.89
CA GLU A 187 -101.46 20.18 -71.57
C GLU A 187 -100.22 19.51 -70.97
N ASN A 188 -99.45 18.77 -71.77
CA ASN A 188 -98.17 18.20 -71.33
C ASN A 188 -97.16 19.29 -70.92
N ILE A 189 -97.10 20.42 -71.63
CA ILE A 189 -96.24 21.57 -71.25
C ILE A 189 -96.72 22.15 -69.92
N LYS A 190 -98.04 22.32 -69.75
CA LYS A 190 -98.65 22.85 -68.53
C LYS A 190 -98.36 21.98 -67.32
N GLU A 191 -98.57 20.66 -67.43
CA GLU A 191 -98.26 19.69 -66.38
C GLU A 191 -96.76 19.67 -66.06
N LYS A 192 -95.90 19.55 -67.07
CA LYS A 192 -94.44 19.54 -66.87
C LYS A 192 -93.92 20.85 -66.28
N MET A 193 -94.51 21.99 -66.62
CA MET A 193 -94.14 23.29 -66.05
C MET A 193 -94.38 23.34 -64.54
N VAL A 194 -95.53 22.83 -64.07
CA VAL A 194 -95.83 22.76 -62.63
C VAL A 194 -94.83 21.86 -61.91
N ILE A 195 -94.55 20.67 -62.47
CA ILE A 195 -93.57 19.73 -61.91
C ILE A 195 -92.18 20.36 -61.84
N LYS A 196 -91.66 20.88 -62.95
CA LYS A 196 -90.31 21.45 -63.03
C LYS A 196 -90.16 22.70 -62.17
N LYS A 197 -91.20 23.53 -62.04
CA LYS A 197 -91.23 24.67 -61.11
C LYS A 197 -91.05 24.21 -59.66
N ALA A 198 -91.76 23.15 -59.24
CA ALA A 198 -91.63 22.59 -57.91
C ALA A 198 -90.25 21.92 -57.69
N GLU A 199 -89.73 21.21 -58.71
CA GLU A 199 -88.38 20.63 -58.66
C GLU A 199 -87.30 21.69 -58.39
N VAL A 200 -87.39 22.88 -59.02
CA VAL A 200 -86.43 23.97 -58.76
C VAL A 200 -86.39 24.39 -57.29
N GLU A 201 -87.55 24.51 -56.63
CA GLU A 201 -87.60 24.91 -55.22
C GLU A 201 -86.92 23.89 -54.32
N ASN A 202 -87.02 22.61 -54.67
CA ASN A 202 -86.49 21.48 -53.91
C ASN A 202 -85.01 21.16 -54.20
N LEU A 203 -84.34 21.89 -55.10
CA LEU A 203 -82.92 21.67 -55.37
C LEU A 203 -82.06 21.90 -54.11
N GLY A 204 -81.22 20.91 -53.78
CA GLY A 204 -80.48 20.78 -52.53
C GLY A 204 -79.28 21.72 -52.31
N TYR A 205 -79.27 22.90 -52.94
CA TYR A 205 -78.22 23.91 -52.74
C TYR A 205 -78.08 24.29 -51.26
N LYS A 206 -76.90 24.78 -50.86
CA LYS A 206 -76.67 25.22 -49.47
C LYS A 206 -77.54 26.44 -49.13
N ASN A 207 -77.59 27.41 -50.03
CA ASN A 207 -78.49 28.56 -49.90
C ASN A 207 -79.87 28.20 -50.47
N PRO A 208 -80.96 28.24 -49.68
CA PRO A 208 -82.31 28.01 -50.18
C PRO A 208 -82.70 28.94 -51.34
N ASN A 209 -82.16 30.17 -51.34
CA ASN A 209 -82.36 31.21 -52.36
C ASN A 209 -81.14 31.30 -53.32
N ALA A 210 -80.52 30.16 -53.63
CA ALA A 210 -79.40 30.07 -54.55
C ALA A 210 -79.70 30.77 -55.90
N LEU A 211 -78.77 31.58 -56.39
CA LEU A 211 -78.90 32.27 -57.69
C LEU A 211 -79.11 31.30 -58.85
N ALA A 212 -78.59 30.07 -58.73
CA ALA A 212 -78.86 28.99 -59.67
C ALA A 212 -80.36 28.72 -59.85
N LYS A 213 -81.15 28.71 -58.75
CA LYS A 213 -82.60 28.53 -58.81
C LYS A 213 -83.27 29.66 -59.59
N THR A 214 -82.82 30.90 -59.39
CA THR A 214 -83.31 32.06 -60.15
C THR A 214 -82.99 31.94 -61.64
N SER A 215 -81.77 31.50 -62.00
CA SER A 215 -81.39 31.30 -63.40
C SER A 215 -82.18 30.17 -64.06
N ILE A 216 -82.43 29.06 -63.36
CA ILE A 216 -83.24 27.96 -63.88
C ILE A 216 -84.70 28.41 -64.08
N LYS A 217 -85.28 29.17 -63.14
CA LYS A 217 -86.62 29.78 -63.31
C LYS A 217 -86.71 30.66 -64.55
N LYS A 218 -85.69 31.50 -64.80
CA LYS A 218 -85.60 32.30 -66.04
C LYS A 218 -85.50 31.42 -67.30
N GLY A 219 -84.78 30.31 -67.23
CA GLY A 219 -84.74 29.32 -68.32
C GLY A 219 -86.14 28.74 -68.60
N LEU A 220 -86.89 28.38 -67.56
CA LEU A 220 -88.25 27.84 -67.68
C LEU A 220 -89.23 28.85 -68.31
N ASP A 221 -89.06 30.15 -68.07
CA ASP A 221 -89.86 31.20 -68.72
C ASP A 221 -89.75 31.20 -70.26
N ASN A 222 -88.66 30.67 -70.82
CA ASN A 222 -88.39 30.61 -72.25
C ASN A 222 -88.89 29.32 -72.94
N ILE A 223 -89.61 28.44 -72.22
CA ILE A 223 -90.06 27.16 -72.77
C ILE A 223 -91.26 27.35 -73.70
N THR A 224 -91.11 26.84 -74.93
CA THR A 224 -92.19 26.76 -75.92
C THR A 224 -92.46 25.33 -76.41
N THR A 225 -91.58 24.37 -76.11
CA THR A 225 -91.71 22.96 -76.52
C THR A 225 -91.38 21.99 -75.38
N LEU A 226 -91.85 20.74 -75.47
CA LEU A 226 -91.54 19.70 -74.47
C LEU A 226 -90.04 19.37 -74.38
N SER A 227 -89.28 19.54 -75.46
CA SER A 227 -87.85 19.20 -75.51
C SER A 227 -86.96 20.15 -74.70
N ASP A 228 -87.44 21.36 -74.42
CA ASP A 228 -86.66 22.40 -73.78
C ASP A 228 -86.57 22.23 -72.25
N PHE A 229 -87.53 21.53 -71.64
CA PHE A 229 -87.52 21.22 -70.21
C PHE A 229 -86.23 20.52 -69.78
N ASN A 230 -85.83 19.48 -70.52
CA ASN A 230 -84.64 18.70 -70.17
C ASN A 230 -83.33 19.45 -70.45
N LYS A 231 -83.36 20.54 -71.25
CA LYS A 231 -82.19 21.41 -71.43
C LYS A 231 -82.03 22.37 -70.25
N VAL A 232 -83.14 22.91 -69.75
CA VAL A 232 -83.18 23.89 -68.65
C VAL A 232 -82.98 23.22 -67.28
N LEU A 233 -83.66 22.10 -67.04
CA LEU A 233 -83.59 21.32 -65.81
C LEU A 233 -83.64 19.82 -66.13
N PRO A 234 -82.47 19.21 -66.44
CA PRO A 234 -82.33 17.77 -66.59
C PRO A 234 -82.86 17.00 -65.37
N ASP A 235 -83.43 15.82 -65.57
CA ASP A 235 -84.04 15.01 -64.50
C ASP A 235 -83.03 14.57 -63.43
N ASP A 236 -81.75 14.41 -63.79
CA ASP A 236 -80.67 14.03 -62.89
C ASP A 236 -80.05 15.22 -62.13
N TRP A 237 -80.46 16.46 -62.41
CA TRP A 237 -79.81 17.65 -61.88
C TRP A 237 -79.85 17.74 -60.36
N SER A 238 -80.97 17.37 -59.72
CA SER A 238 -81.08 17.36 -58.26
C SER A 238 -80.04 16.43 -57.61
N ASN A 239 -79.83 15.25 -58.21
CA ASN A 239 -78.82 14.29 -57.76
C ASN A 239 -77.41 14.87 -57.91
N LYS A 240 -77.12 15.51 -59.04
CA LYS A 240 -75.84 16.19 -59.29
C LYS A 240 -75.58 17.29 -58.26
N VAL A 241 -76.57 18.14 -57.96
CA VAL A 241 -76.46 19.20 -56.94
C VAL A 241 -76.09 18.61 -55.59
N ASN A 242 -76.81 17.56 -55.14
CA ASN A 242 -76.51 16.90 -53.87
C ASN A 242 -75.11 16.27 -53.87
N LYS A 243 -74.73 15.61 -54.96
CA LYS A 243 -73.42 14.98 -55.08
C LYS A 243 -72.28 16.00 -55.04
N TYR A 244 -72.41 17.12 -55.73
CA TYR A 244 -71.42 18.20 -55.67
C TYR A 244 -71.34 18.84 -54.28
N LYS A 245 -72.46 18.99 -53.56
CA LYS A 245 -72.46 19.45 -52.18
C LYS A 245 -71.62 18.54 -51.28
N GLU A 246 -71.79 17.22 -51.41
CA GLU A 246 -71.00 16.23 -50.65
C GLU A 246 -69.52 16.29 -51.01
N ILE A 247 -69.20 16.33 -52.32
CA ILE A 247 -67.82 16.45 -52.81
C ILE A 247 -67.16 17.71 -52.24
N ILE A 248 -67.83 18.86 -52.33
CA ILE A 248 -67.25 20.12 -51.84
C ILE A 248 -67.02 20.06 -50.33
N LYS A 249 -68.00 19.55 -49.58
CA LYS A 249 -67.89 19.38 -48.12
C LYS A 249 -66.73 18.47 -47.75
N LYS A 250 -66.50 17.38 -48.49
CA LYS A 250 -65.44 16.38 -48.23
C LYS A 250 -64.03 16.92 -48.45
N TYR A 251 -63.79 17.66 -49.54
CA TYR A 251 -62.44 18.09 -49.91
C TYR A 251 -62.09 19.53 -49.50
N PHE A 252 -63.09 20.41 -49.41
CA PHE A 252 -62.88 21.85 -49.14
C PHE A 252 -63.58 22.31 -47.85
N GLY A 253 -64.50 21.52 -47.32
CA GLY A 253 -65.29 21.86 -46.13
C GLY A 253 -66.57 22.63 -46.47
N ASP A 254 -67.52 22.56 -45.53
CA ASP A 254 -68.88 23.12 -45.69
C ASP A 254 -68.91 24.65 -45.75
N ASN A 255 -67.88 25.32 -45.22
CA ASN A 255 -67.77 26.79 -45.21
C ASN A 255 -66.82 27.33 -46.28
N SER A 256 -66.39 26.51 -47.24
CA SER A 256 -65.52 26.94 -48.33
C SER A 256 -66.17 28.02 -49.21
N GLU A 257 -65.35 28.88 -49.82
CA GLU A 257 -65.82 29.83 -50.83
C GLU A 257 -66.47 29.13 -52.03
N LEU A 258 -65.98 27.94 -52.38
CA LEU A 258 -66.58 27.08 -53.40
C LEU A 258 -68.02 26.70 -53.03
N MET A 259 -68.28 26.32 -51.77
CA MET A 259 -69.62 26.01 -51.29
C MET A 259 -70.52 27.25 -51.22
N ASN A 260 -70.03 28.34 -50.65
CA ASN A 260 -70.84 29.51 -50.34
C ASN A 260 -71.12 30.39 -51.57
N ASN A 261 -70.16 30.51 -52.48
CA ASN A 261 -70.22 31.42 -53.62
C ASN A 261 -70.43 30.67 -54.94
N ARG A 262 -69.54 29.74 -55.28
CA ARG A 262 -69.56 29.11 -56.62
C ARG A 262 -70.71 28.13 -56.79
N PHE A 263 -70.90 27.20 -55.85
CA PHE A 263 -71.88 26.12 -55.92
C PHE A 263 -73.33 26.64 -55.95
N ASN A 264 -73.66 27.63 -55.11
CA ASN A 264 -74.99 28.26 -55.09
C ASN A 264 -75.33 29.05 -56.38
N LYS A 265 -74.35 29.24 -57.28
CA LYS A 265 -74.53 29.87 -58.58
C LYS A 265 -74.55 28.86 -59.73
N THR A 266 -74.25 27.58 -59.45
CA THR A 266 -74.07 26.57 -60.50
C THR A 266 -75.37 26.09 -61.08
N TYR A 267 -75.52 26.12 -62.40
CA TYR A 267 -76.68 25.63 -63.16
C TYR A 267 -76.28 24.64 -64.27
N PRO A 268 -77.23 23.93 -64.91
CA PRO A 268 -76.94 22.98 -65.99
C PRO A 268 -76.24 23.61 -67.21
N ASP A 269 -75.40 22.84 -67.91
CA ASP A 269 -74.58 23.35 -69.03
C ASP A 269 -75.39 23.93 -70.21
N ASN A 270 -76.59 23.42 -70.46
CA ASN A 270 -77.43 23.79 -71.61
C ASN A 270 -78.56 24.79 -71.27
N LEU A 271 -78.43 25.53 -70.17
CA LEU A 271 -79.45 26.49 -69.72
C LEU A 271 -79.71 27.57 -70.79
N LEU A 272 -80.96 27.63 -71.28
CA LEU A 272 -81.38 28.61 -72.27
C LEU A 272 -81.28 30.05 -71.73
N GLY A 273 -80.67 30.95 -72.51
CA GLY A 273 -80.62 32.39 -72.23
C GLY A 273 -79.61 32.86 -71.18
N SER A 274 -78.62 32.03 -70.80
CA SER A 274 -77.61 32.41 -69.80
C SER A 274 -76.21 32.62 -70.41
N PRO A 275 -75.59 33.80 -70.25
CA PRO A 275 -74.25 34.11 -70.79
C PRO A 275 -73.08 33.77 -69.85
N ASP A 276 -73.31 33.29 -68.62
CA ASP A 276 -72.26 33.23 -67.60
C ASP A 276 -71.50 31.88 -67.54
N ASN A 277 -70.21 31.94 -67.20
CA ASN A 277 -69.33 30.78 -66.93
C ASN A 277 -69.64 30.07 -65.59
N LEU A 278 -70.91 30.01 -65.21
CA LEU A 278 -71.39 29.47 -63.94
C LEU A 278 -71.96 28.06 -64.08
N ASN A 279 -71.81 27.41 -65.22
CA ASN A 279 -72.34 26.08 -65.46
C ASN A 279 -71.61 24.93 -64.72
N GLU A 280 -72.10 23.70 -64.88
CA GLU A 280 -71.58 22.46 -64.26
C GLU A 280 -70.12 22.21 -64.64
N THR A 281 -69.77 22.34 -65.93
CA THR A 281 -68.41 22.16 -66.43
C THR A 281 -67.42 23.09 -65.73
N ASN A 282 -67.75 24.38 -65.62
CA ASN A 282 -66.91 25.34 -64.93
C ASN A 282 -66.81 25.09 -63.41
N LEU A 283 -67.84 24.48 -62.78
CA LEU A 283 -67.74 24.08 -61.38
C LEU A 283 -66.68 22.98 -61.24
N LYS A 284 -66.74 21.93 -62.07
CA LYS A 284 -65.77 20.81 -62.06
C LYS A 284 -64.32 21.31 -62.18
N ILE A 285 -64.07 22.20 -63.14
CA ILE A 285 -62.74 22.81 -63.38
C ILE A 285 -62.29 23.64 -62.16
N GLN A 286 -63.18 24.42 -61.54
CA GLN A 286 -62.83 25.19 -60.35
C GLN A 286 -62.53 24.32 -59.13
N LEU A 287 -63.29 23.23 -58.92
CA LEU A 287 -62.97 22.26 -57.85
C LEU A 287 -61.58 21.66 -58.08
N PHE A 288 -61.32 21.18 -59.30
CA PHE A 288 -60.04 20.59 -59.68
C PHE A 288 -58.86 21.57 -59.47
N SER A 289 -58.94 22.74 -60.08
CA SER A 289 -57.87 23.74 -60.02
C SER A 289 -57.61 24.24 -58.60
N THR A 290 -58.66 24.46 -57.79
CA THR A 290 -58.49 24.90 -56.40
C THR A 290 -57.71 23.88 -55.59
N LEU A 291 -58.09 22.60 -55.64
CA LEU A 291 -57.39 21.55 -54.89
C LEU A 291 -55.98 21.30 -55.44
N LYS A 292 -55.83 21.24 -56.77
CA LYS A 292 -54.53 21.04 -57.43
C LYS A 292 -53.55 22.16 -57.06
N ASN A 293 -54.01 23.41 -57.04
CA ASN A 293 -53.19 24.56 -56.65
C ASN A 293 -52.81 24.53 -55.16
N GLU A 294 -53.73 24.15 -54.27
CA GLU A 294 -53.43 23.99 -52.84
C GLU A 294 -52.31 22.95 -52.63
N VAL A 295 -52.44 21.77 -53.23
CA VAL A 295 -51.47 20.69 -53.11
C VAL A 295 -50.14 21.06 -53.76
N SER A 296 -50.17 21.69 -54.94
CA SER A 296 -48.98 22.20 -55.62
C SER A 296 -48.26 23.26 -54.78
N ALA A 297 -49.00 24.20 -54.19
CA ALA A 297 -48.44 25.21 -53.30
C ALA A 297 -47.78 24.58 -52.07
N TYR A 298 -48.43 23.58 -51.46
CA TYR A 298 -47.83 22.82 -50.36
C TYR A 298 -46.52 22.16 -50.79
N ILE A 299 -46.53 21.33 -51.84
CA ILE A 299 -45.32 20.64 -52.33
C ILE A 299 -44.21 21.64 -52.66
N ASN A 300 -44.55 22.78 -53.27
CA ASN A 300 -43.59 23.84 -53.59
C ASN A 300 -43.03 24.56 -52.37
N SER A 301 -43.84 24.79 -51.34
CA SER A 301 -43.42 25.48 -50.12
C SER A 301 -42.50 24.65 -49.22
N VAL A 302 -42.62 23.32 -49.28
CA VAL A 302 -41.82 22.42 -48.45
C VAL A 302 -40.43 22.27 -49.08
N ASN A 303 -39.45 22.90 -48.44
CA ASN A 303 -38.03 22.82 -48.82
C ASN A 303 -37.18 22.02 -47.82
N ASN A 304 -37.73 21.74 -46.63
CA ASN A 304 -37.08 20.96 -45.60
C ASN A 304 -37.71 19.56 -45.57
N PHE A 305 -36.88 18.52 -45.39
CA PHE A 305 -37.28 17.12 -45.20
C PHE A 305 -37.92 16.40 -46.41
N ILE A 306 -38.12 17.06 -47.55
CA ILE A 306 -38.43 16.40 -48.82
C ILE A 306 -37.25 16.66 -49.77
N THR A 307 -36.77 15.62 -50.45
CA THR A 307 -35.68 15.77 -51.43
C THR A 307 -36.16 16.42 -52.73
N PRO A 308 -35.28 17.07 -53.51
CA PRO A 308 -35.64 17.62 -54.83
C PRO A 308 -36.27 16.59 -55.78
N ASP A 309 -35.79 15.34 -55.75
CA ASP A 309 -36.29 14.25 -56.59
C ASP A 309 -37.70 13.81 -56.18
N GLU A 310 -37.95 13.63 -54.88
CA GLU A 310 -39.29 13.32 -54.36
C GLU A 310 -40.30 14.43 -54.69
N LYS A 311 -39.87 15.69 -54.52
CA LYS A 311 -40.68 16.87 -54.87
C LYS A 311 -41.03 16.89 -56.36
N SER A 312 -40.03 16.67 -57.22
CA SER A 312 -40.22 16.61 -58.67
C SER A 312 -41.18 15.48 -59.08
N SER A 313 -41.03 14.30 -58.49
CA SER A 313 -41.90 13.13 -58.73
C SER A 313 -43.36 13.41 -58.34
N LEU A 314 -43.59 14.00 -57.16
CA LEU A 314 -44.93 14.36 -56.69
C LEU A 314 -45.58 15.42 -57.60
N LEU A 315 -44.83 16.44 -58.03
CA LEU A 315 -45.32 17.47 -58.94
C LEU A 315 -45.63 16.92 -60.33
N GLN A 316 -44.79 16.02 -60.87
CA GLN A 316 -45.08 15.35 -62.15
C GLN A 316 -46.38 14.55 -62.08
N ARG A 317 -46.56 13.74 -61.02
CA ARG A 317 -47.78 12.95 -60.83
C ARG A 317 -49.01 13.83 -60.64
N LEU A 318 -48.90 14.92 -59.89
CA LEU A 318 -49.97 15.91 -59.72
C LEU A 318 -50.33 16.59 -61.05
N ASN A 319 -49.32 16.94 -61.85
CA ASN A 319 -49.52 17.59 -63.14
C ASN A 319 -50.13 16.65 -64.19
N ALA A 320 -49.85 15.35 -64.10
CA ALA A 320 -50.39 14.32 -64.99
C ALA A 320 -51.89 14.02 -64.77
N ILE A 321 -52.48 14.43 -63.63
CA ILE A 321 -53.91 14.28 -63.40
C ILE A 321 -54.67 15.20 -64.37
N LEU A 322 -55.56 14.60 -65.17
CA LEU A 322 -56.32 15.27 -66.22
C LEU A 322 -57.42 16.15 -65.63
N GLU A 323 -57.60 17.33 -66.22
CA GLU A 323 -58.67 18.26 -65.86
C GLU A 323 -60.05 17.70 -66.30
N PRO A 324 -61.11 17.87 -65.48
CA PRO A 324 -62.46 17.46 -65.84
C PRO A 324 -62.99 18.20 -67.08
N SER A 325 -63.73 17.49 -67.93
CA SER A 325 -64.42 18.06 -69.10
C SER A 325 -65.94 18.08 -68.90
N SER A 326 -66.69 18.55 -69.90
CA SER A 326 -68.16 18.52 -69.86
C SER A 326 -68.73 17.10 -69.74
N ALA A 327 -68.05 16.11 -70.32
CA ALA A 327 -68.46 14.70 -70.26
C ALA A 327 -68.15 14.02 -68.91
N THR A 328 -67.31 14.62 -68.06
CA THR A 328 -66.94 14.03 -66.76
C THR A 328 -68.14 14.04 -65.81
N THR A 329 -68.52 12.89 -65.26
CA THR A 329 -69.64 12.81 -64.29
C THR A 329 -69.22 13.35 -62.91
N PRO A 330 -70.17 13.65 -61.99
CA PRO A 330 -69.83 13.99 -60.61
C PRO A 330 -68.98 12.94 -59.90
N GLU A 331 -69.23 11.64 -60.14
CA GLU A 331 -68.48 10.53 -59.55
C GLU A 331 -67.05 10.49 -60.07
N GLN A 332 -66.87 10.67 -61.38
CA GLN A 332 -65.54 10.78 -61.99
C GLN A 332 -64.79 12.03 -61.50
N THR A 333 -65.51 13.14 -61.28
CA THR A 333 -64.95 14.35 -60.68
C THR A 333 -64.48 14.07 -59.25
N GLU A 334 -65.25 13.34 -58.45
CA GLU A 334 -64.84 12.92 -57.11
C GLU A 334 -63.57 12.07 -57.14
N GLU A 335 -63.48 11.11 -58.06
CA GLU A 335 -62.29 10.26 -58.20
C GLU A 335 -61.05 11.06 -58.59
N ILE A 336 -61.19 12.04 -59.49
CA ILE A 336 -60.10 12.96 -59.84
C ILE A 336 -59.64 13.76 -58.62
N LEU A 337 -60.57 14.34 -57.84
CA LEU A 337 -60.23 15.07 -56.62
C LEU A 337 -59.61 14.16 -55.55
N LYS A 338 -60.06 12.90 -55.46
CA LYS A 338 -59.48 11.88 -54.60
C LYS A 338 -58.01 11.64 -54.97
N GLN A 339 -57.67 11.48 -56.24
CA GLN A 339 -56.28 11.29 -56.68
C GLN A 339 -55.38 12.47 -56.27
N ILE A 340 -55.88 13.71 -56.38
CA ILE A 340 -55.14 14.90 -55.92
C ILE A 340 -54.97 14.90 -54.39
N ASN A 341 -56.03 14.58 -53.64
CA ASN A 341 -55.97 14.53 -52.18
C ASN A 341 -55.06 13.40 -51.66
N ASP A 342 -55.07 12.24 -52.32
CA ASP A 342 -54.18 11.12 -51.99
C ASP A 342 -52.70 11.53 -52.19
N LEU A 343 -52.39 12.30 -53.24
CA LEU A 343 -51.06 12.91 -53.41
C LEU A 343 -50.72 13.92 -52.32
N HIS A 344 -51.69 14.68 -51.79
CA HIS A 344 -51.45 15.56 -50.65
C HIS A 344 -51.06 14.77 -49.39
N ILE A 345 -51.79 13.70 -49.11
CA ILE A 345 -51.49 12.78 -48.00
C ILE A 345 -50.11 12.16 -48.19
N GLU A 346 -49.78 11.71 -49.41
CA GLU A 346 -48.46 11.16 -49.73
C GLU A 346 -47.35 12.19 -49.51
N ALA A 347 -47.50 13.42 -50.03
CA ALA A 347 -46.54 14.50 -49.83
C ALA A 347 -46.30 14.83 -48.34
N LYS A 348 -47.37 14.80 -47.53
CA LYS A 348 -47.28 14.96 -46.07
C LYS A 348 -46.59 13.79 -45.39
N LYS A 349 -46.88 12.55 -45.79
CA LYS A 349 -46.16 11.37 -45.30
C LYS A 349 -44.67 11.43 -45.63
N THR A 350 -44.30 11.82 -46.86
CA THR A 350 -42.90 11.99 -47.27
C THR A 350 -42.20 13.03 -46.41
N TYR A 351 -42.82 14.20 -46.20
CA TYR A 351 -42.31 15.22 -45.28
C TYR A 351 -42.06 14.68 -43.86
N PHE A 352 -43.05 14.01 -43.26
CA PHE A 352 -42.90 13.49 -41.90
C PHE A 352 -41.86 12.36 -41.80
N LYS A 353 -41.75 11.49 -42.83
CA LYS A 353 -40.69 10.48 -42.93
C LYS A 353 -39.32 11.15 -42.98
N GLY A 354 -39.17 12.21 -43.77
CA GLY A 354 -37.95 13.01 -43.81
C GLY A 354 -37.62 13.71 -42.49
N PHE A 355 -38.63 14.25 -41.78
CA PHE A 355 -38.45 14.84 -40.45
C PHE A 355 -37.87 13.81 -39.48
N ILE A 356 -38.48 12.62 -39.39
CA ILE A 356 -37.99 11.51 -38.56
C ILE A 356 -36.56 11.12 -38.96
N ASN A 357 -36.29 11.03 -40.26
CA ASN A 357 -34.96 10.68 -40.76
C ASN A 357 -33.89 11.73 -40.40
N SER A 358 -34.27 13.00 -40.29
CA SER A 358 -33.38 14.09 -39.87
C SER A 358 -33.00 14.06 -38.39
N LEU A 359 -33.81 13.40 -37.55
CA LEU A 359 -33.47 13.21 -36.15
C LEU A 359 -32.14 12.45 -36.05
N SER A 360 -31.30 12.81 -35.10
CA SER A 360 -29.97 12.23 -34.95
C SER A 360 -29.71 11.78 -33.52
N VAL A 361 -28.82 10.82 -33.36
CA VAL A 361 -28.16 10.48 -32.10
C VAL A 361 -26.65 10.42 -32.36
N PRO A 362 -25.79 10.50 -31.33
CA PRO A 362 -24.35 10.30 -31.51
C PRO A 362 -24.02 9.00 -32.26
N ASN A 363 -23.05 9.06 -33.17
CA ASN A 363 -22.56 7.89 -33.89
C ASN A 363 -21.44 7.22 -33.09
N THR A 364 -21.83 6.37 -32.16
CA THR A 364 -20.91 5.65 -31.28
C THR A 364 -21.39 4.22 -31.06
N THR A 365 -20.44 3.30 -30.96
CA THR A 365 -20.67 1.91 -30.55
C THR A 365 -20.44 1.79 -29.06
N ILE A 366 -21.43 1.28 -28.33
CA ILE A 366 -21.39 1.15 -26.88
C ILE A 366 -21.71 -0.31 -26.54
N ASN A 367 -20.81 -0.97 -25.79
CA ASN A 367 -20.97 -2.39 -25.42
C ASN A 367 -21.22 -3.33 -26.60
N GLY A 368 -20.61 -3.04 -27.76
CA GLY A 368 -20.80 -3.82 -28.99
C GLY A 368 -22.12 -3.55 -29.73
N GLU A 369 -23.01 -2.71 -29.19
CA GLU A 369 -24.22 -2.26 -29.87
C GLU A 369 -23.99 -0.93 -30.59
N ASN A 370 -24.39 -0.87 -31.87
CA ASN A 370 -24.35 0.36 -32.66
C ASN A 370 -25.62 1.20 -32.40
N MET A 371 -25.44 2.42 -31.88
CA MET A 371 -26.55 3.34 -31.60
C MET A 371 -27.30 3.75 -32.86
N MET A 372 -26.63 3.86 -34.01
CA MET A 372 -27.31 4.21 -35.27
C MET A 372 -28.27 3.11 -35.72
N ASP A 373 -27.90 1.84 -35.53
CA ASP A 373 -28.76 0.71 -35.90
C ASP A 373 -30.00 0.64 -35.00
N ASN A 374 -29.81 0.85 -33.69
CA ASN A 374 -30.91 0.94 -32.73
C ASN A 374 -31.84 2.11 -33.06
N PHE A 375 -31.26 3.27 -33.37
CA PHE A 375 -32.05 4.45 -33.71
C PHE A 375 -32.73 4.34 -35.07
N ALA A 376 -32.14 3.62 -36.03
CA ALA A 376 -32.80 3.29 -37.28
C ALA A 376 -34.05 2.43 -37.06
N LYS A 377 -34.00 1.45 -36.14
CA LYS A 377 -35.18 0.67 -35.74
C LYS A 377 -36.22 1.54 -35.04
N ALA A 378 -35.80 2.43 -34.14
CA ALA A 378 -36.71 3.36 -33.46
C ALA A 378 -37.40 4.30 -34.47
N LYS A 379 -36.67 4.84 -35.45
CA LYS A 379 -37.22 5.63 -36.56
C LYS A 379 -38.22 4.85 -37.40
N ALA A 380 -37.92 3.60 -37.73
CA ALA A 380 -38.85 2.74 -38.47
C ALA A 380 -40.16 2.53 -37.69
N GLU A 381 -40.08 2.35 -36.37
CA GLU A 381 -41.26 2.23 -35.52
C GLU A 381 -42.03 3.56 -35.40
N MET A 382 -41.35 4.71 -35.34
CA MET A 382 -41.99 6.04 -35.41
C MET A 382 -42.76 6.20 -36.73
N ILE A 383 -42.16 5.84 -37.86
CA ILE A 383 -42.81 5.92 -39.18
C ILE A 383 -44.07 5.05 -39.20
N LYS A 384 -43.95 3.79 -38.76
CA LYS A 384 -45.05 2.83 -38.73
C LYS A 384 -46.21 3.26 -37.83
N THR A 385 -45.92 3.82 -36.65
CA THR A 385 -46.95 4.12 -35.64
C THR A 385 -47.53 5.53 -35.77
N ILE A 386 -46.78 6.50 -36.31
CA ILE A 386 -47.17 7.91 -36.35
C ILE A 386 -47.51 8.36 -37.78
N VAL A 387 -46.76 7.91 -38.79
CA VAL A 387 -46.85 8.44 -40.16
C VAL A 387 -47.69 7.58 -41.08
N ASP A 388 -47.47 6.27 -41.11
CA ASP A 388 -48.19 5.36 -42.00
C ASP A 388 -49.72 5.34 -41.77
N PRO A 389 -50.26 5.51 -40.53
CA PRO A 389 -51.70 5.56 -40.27
C PRO A 389 -52.42 6.80 -40.84
N ILE A 390 -51.70 7.81 -41.33
CA ILE A 390 -52.29 9.02 -41.90
C ILE A 390 -53.07 8.65 -43.17
N ASN A 391 -54.36 8.97 -43.19
CA ASN A 391 -55.24 8.72 -44.33
C ASN A 391 -56.17 9.92 -44.63
N SER A 392 -56.04 11.02 -43.87
CA SER A 392 -56.84 12.22 -44.04
C SER A 392 -56.07 13.49 -43.64
N LYS A 393 -56.40 14.61 -44.27
CA LYS A 393 -55.83 15.94 -44.01
C LYS A 393 -56.01 16.41 -42.55
N ASN A 394 -57.09 15.98 -41.90
CA ASN A 394 -57.39 16.37 -40.51
C ASN A 394 -56.38 15.82 -39.49
N GLN A 395 -55.56 14.82 -39.86
CA GLN A 395 -54.57 14.21 -38.98
C GLN A 395 -53.23 14.96 -39.00
N PHE A 396 -52.97 15.82 -40.00
CA PHE A 396 -51.65 16.41 -40.23
C PHE A 396 -51.14 17.23 -39.02
N GLU A 397 -52.00 18.05 -38.42
CA GLU A 397 -51.61 18.88 -37.25
C GLU A 397 -51.34 18.05 -36.00
N ALA A 398 -52.11 16.98 -35.78
CA ALA A 398 -51.89 16.07 -34.66
C ALA A 398 -50.57 15.31 -34.82
N THR A 399 -50.29 14.82 -36.03
CA THR A 399 -49.01 14.17 -36.37
C THR A 399 -47.83 15.10 -36.15
N GLN A 400 -47.89 16.35 -36.65
CA GLN A 400 -46.82 17.33 -36.47
C GLN A 400 -46.51 17.55 -34.98
N ARG A 401 -47.54 17.76 -34.16
CA ARG A 401 -47.38 17.94 -32.70
C ARG A 401 -46.71 16.74 -32.03
N SER A 402 -47.09 15.51 -32.39
CA SER A 402 -46.46 14.30 -31.85
C SER A 402 -44.97 14.21 -32.20
N LEU A 403 -44.61 14.53 -33.44
CA LEU A 403 -43.20 14.52 -33.88
C LEU A 403 -42.37 15.63 -33.24
N ASP A 404 -42.95 16.83 -33.09
CA ASP A 404 -42.30 17.95 -32.40
C ASP A 404 -42.04 17.64 -30.92
N SER A 405 -42.98 16.96 -30.27
CA SER A 405 -42.80 16.47 -28.89
C SER A 405 -41.66 15.47 -28.78
N ILE A 406 -41.57 14.50 -29.70
CA ILE A 406 -40.44 13.55 -29.76
C ILE A 406 -39.11 14.28 -29.93
N ALA A 407 -39.03 15.23 -30.87
CA ALA A 407 -37.79 15.99 -31.13
C ALA A 407 -37.37 16.83 -29.91
N THR A 408 -38.33 17.42 -29.21
CA THR A 408 -38.12 18.20 -27.98
C THR A 408 -37.58 17.31 -26.87
N GLU A 409 -38.21 16.17 -26.60
CA GLU A 409 -37.79 15.28 -25.52
C GLU A 409 -36.46 14.57 -25.82
N LEU A 410 -36.21 14.20 -27.08
CA LEU A 410 -34.89 13.71 -27.51
C LEU A 410 -33.80 14.75 -27.21
N THR A 411 -34.06 16.03 -27.49
CA THR A 411 -33.11 17.12 -27.21
C THR A 411 -32.90 17.31 -25.71
N ASN A 412 -33.96 17.22 -24.91
CA ASN A 412 -33.91 17.29 -23.46
C ASN A 412 -33.03 16.17 -22.86
N VAL A 413 -33.23 14.92 -23.30
CA VAL A 413 -32.41 13.77 -22.88
C VAL A 413 -30.95 13.94 -23.29
N LYS A 414 -30.67 14.33 -24.55
CA LYS A 414 -29.30 14.61 -25.00
C LYS A 414 -28.60 15.63 -24.10
N ARG A 415 -29.28 16.72 -23.75
CA ARG A 415 -28.74 17.77 -22.87
C ARG A 415 -28.42 17.21 -21.48
N LYS A 416 -29.33 16.41 -20.89
CA LYS A 416 -29.11 15.78 -19.57
C LYS A 416 -27.92 14.81 -19.59
N ILE A 417 -27.81 13.97 -20.62
CA ILE A 417 -26.68 13.05 -20.80
C ILE A 417 -25.36 13.81 -20.99
N ASN A 418 -25.35 14.88 -21.77
CA ASN A 418 -24.17 15.71 -22.00
C ASN A 418 -23.71 16.48 -20.76
N ALA A 419 -24.58 16.68 -19.77
CA ALA A 419 -24.26 17.34 -18.51
C ALA A 419 -23.51 16.44 -17.50
N PHE A 420 -23.36 15.14 -17.77
CA PHE A 420 -22.58 14.27 -16.90
C PHE A 420 -21.09 14.65 -16.90
N SER A 421 -20.48 14.63 -15.71
CA SER A 421 -19.04 14.80 -15.55
C SER A 421 -18.26 13.66 -16.22
N ALA A 422 -17.00 13.90 -16.60
CA ALA A 422 -16.12 12.88 -17.20
C ALA A 422 -16.02 11.58 -16.37
N ASN A 423 -16.12 11.68 -15.05
CA ASN A 423 -16.07 10.52 -14.14
C ASN A 423 -17.30 9.60 -14.21
N ASN A 424 -18.36 10.01 -14.93
CA ASN A 424 -19.61 9.26 -15.12
C ASN A 424 -19.76 8.73 -16.56
N GLN A 425 -18.65 8.48 -17.25
CA GLN A 425 -18.67 8.04 -18.65
C GLN A 425 -19.51 6.76 -18.85
N VAL A 426 -19.46 5.79 -17.93
CA VAL A 426 -20.28 4.57 -18.00
C VAL A 426 -21.78 4.87 -18.04
N ALA A 427 -22.25 5.83 -17.22
CA ALA A 427 -23.66 6.24 -17.23
C ALA A 427 -24.01 6.99 -18.52
N LYS A 428 -23.10 7.86 -18.99
CA LYS A 428 -23.24 8.55 -20.27
C LYS A 428 -23.44 7.54 -21.40
N ASP A 429 -22.65 6.47 -21.38
CA ASP A 429 -22.69 5.43 -22.40
C ASP A 429 -24.00 4.63 -22.34
N ILE A 430 -24.39 4.14 -21.15
CA ILE A 430 -25.61 3.36 -20.94
C ILE A 430 -26.86 4.17 -21.32
N PHE A 431 -27.01 5.40 -20.83
CA PHE A 431 -28.19 6.21 -21.12
C PHE A 431 -28.22 6.68 -22.58
N SER A 432 -27.07 6.87 -23.23
CA SER A 432 -27.01 7.14 -24.67
C SER A 432 -27.53 5.94 -25.48
N LEU A 433 -27.15 4.74 -25.07
CA LEU A 433 -27.64 3.51 -25.69
C LEU A 433 -29.15 3.32 -25.47
N GLU A 434 -29.67 3.55 -24.26
CA GLU A 434 -31.12 3.53 -23.98
C GLU A 434 -31.88 4.56 -24.83
N MET A 435 -31.37 5.80 -24.91
CA MET A 435 -31.94 6.88 -25.73
C MET A 435 -32.09 6.48 -27.21
N SER A 436 -31.13 5.72 -27.75
CA SER A 436 -31.14 5.28 -29.14
C SER A 436 -32.26 4.28 -29.47
N LYS A 437 -32.85 3.63 -28.46
CA LYS A 437 -33.88 2.59 -28.63
C LYS A 437 -35.31 3.12 -28.53
N ILE A 438 -35.50 4.39 -28.13
CA ILE A 438 -36.81 4.98 -27.83
C ILE A 438 -37.47 5.52 -29.10
N SER A 439 -38.75 5.18 -29.29
CA SER A 439 -39.58 5.63 -30.43
C SER A 439 -40.75 6.55 -30.05
N THR A 440 -40.92 6.87 -28.76
CA THR A 440 -42.08 7.66 -28.26
C THR A 440 -41.63 8.81 -27.36
N ALA A 441 -42.43 9.88 -27.29
CA ALA A 441 -42.16 11.01 -26.40
C ALA A 441 -42.15 10.59 -24.92
N GLN A 442 -43.12 9.74 -24.51
CA GLN A 442 -43.18 9.23 -23.13
C GLN A 442 -41.92 8.43 -22.75
N GLY A 443 -41.39 7.60 -23.66
CA GLY A 443 -40.15 6.87 -23.39
C GLY A 443 -38.96 7.80 -23.11
N TYR A 444 -38.86 8.93 -23.82
CA TYR A 444 -37.82 9.93 -23.55
C TYR A 444 -38.03 10.64 -22.21
N ILE A 445 -39.28 10.93 -21.83
CA ILE A 445 -39.63 11.50 -20.51
C ILE A 445 -39.25 10.53 -19.38
N ASP A 446 -39.54 9.25 -19.54
CA ASP A 446 -39.20 8.21 -18.57
C ASP A 446 -37.68 8.08 -18.38
N LEU A 447 -36.92 8.11 -19.49
CA LEU A 447 -35.46 8.12 -19.45
C LEU A 447 -34.91 9.41 -18.81
N ALA A 448 -35.48 10.57 -19.10
CA ALA A 448 -35.10 11.83 -18.46
C ALA A 448 -35.29 11.77 -16.93
N THR A 449 -36.40 11.17 -16.48
CA THR A 449 -36.70 10.96 -15.05
C THR A 449 -35.71 10.00 -14.40
N LYS A 450 -35.35 8.91 -15.10
CA LYS A 450 -34.30 7.97 -14.65
C LYS A 450 -32.94 8.66 -14.52
N ILE A 451 -32.57 9.52 -15.46
CA ILE A 451 -31.34 10.32 -15.40
C ILE A 451 -31.36 11.29 -14.20
N ASP A 452 -32.49 11.92 -13.91
CA ASP A 452 -32.61 12.80 -12.74
C ASP A 452 -32.41 12.03 -11.43
N LYS A 453 -32.98 10.81 -11.32
CA LYS A 453 -32.75 9.96 -10.16
C LYS A 453 -31.29 9.51 -10.03
N TYR A 454 -30.64 9.19 -11.16
CA TYR A 454 -29.20 8.91 -11.19
C TYR A 454 -28.40 10.10 -10.66
N ASN A 455 -28.71 11.34 -11.09
CA ASN A 455 -28.04 12.56 -10.66
C ASN A 455 -28.23 12.86 -9.15
N GLU A 456 -29.38 12.51 -8.58
CA GLU A 456 -29.61 12.61 -7.14
C GLU A 456 -28.68 11.66 -6.36
N LEU A 457 -28.55 10.41 -6.81
CA LEU A 457 -27.79 9.37 -6.09
C LEU A 457 -26.28 9.47 -6.31
N ILE A 458 -25.83 9.87 -7.50
CA ILE A 458 -24.40 10.06 -7.80
C ILE A 458 -23.79 11.17 -6.94
N ALA A 459 -24.59 12.14 -6.50
CA ALA A 459 -24.16 13.18 -5.56
C ALA A 459 -23.68 12.59 -4.24
N LYS A 460 -24.30 11.51 -3.74
CA LYS A 460 -23.86 10.81 -2.52
C LYS A 460 -22.45 10.24 -2.70
N ILE A 461 -22.14 9.66 -3.86
CA ILE A 461 -20.80 9.10 -4.18
C ILE A 461 -19.77 10.23 -4.34
N ASN A 462 -20.12 11.28 -5.07
CA ASN A 462 -19.21 12.40 -5.35
C ASN A 462 -18.87 13.19 -4.08
N ASN A 463 -19.82 13.31 -3.14
CA ASN A 463 -19.63 14.01 -1.88
C ASN A 463 -18.86 13.22 -0.82
N ILE A 464 -18.47 11.96 -1.07
CA ILE A 464 -17.60 11.22 -0.15
C ILE A 464 -16.22 11.92 -0.13
N PRO A 465 -15.80 12.51 0.99
CA PRO A 465 -14.57 13.28 1.04
C PRO A 465 -13.33 12.37 0.92
N ALA A 466 -12.29 12.86 0.25
CA ALA A 466 -10.98 12.22 0.25
C ALA A 466 -10.36 12.21 1.65
N PHE A 467 -9.56 11.20 1.96
CA PHE A 467 -8.76 11.17 3.19
C PHE A 467 -7.67 12.23 3.11
N THR A 468 -7.53 13.04 4.17
CA THR A 468 -6.59 14.17 4.23
C THR A 468 -5.58 14.05 5.38
N SER A 469 -5.73 13.06 6.25
CA SER A 469 -4.90 12.86 7.45
C SER A 469 -4.86 11.38 7.84
N GLY A 470 -4.02 11.05 8.81
CA GLY A 470 -3.94 9.72 9.43
C GLY A 470 -2.84 8.79 8.92
N GLY A 471 -1.81 9.36 8.30
CA GLY A 471 -0.61 8.67 7.87
C GLY A 471 0.34 9.61 7.13
N THR A 472 1.38 9.05 6.52
CA THR A 472 2.25 9.79 5.59
C THR A 472 1.50 10.15 4.30
N GLN A 473 2.01 11.11 3.53
CA GLN A 473 1.39 11.49 2.25
C GLN A 473 1.27 10.30 1.28
N LYS A 474 2.26 9.39 1.28
CA LYS A 474 2.24 8.13 0.53
C LYS A 474 1.08 7.24 0.97
N GLN A 475 0.88 7.06 2.28
CA GLN A 475 -0.20 6.25 2.84
C GLN A 475 -1.59 6.84 2.55
N ILE A 476 -1.73 8.16 2.66
CA ILE A 476 -2.97 8.88 2.33
C ILE A 476 -3.31 8.73 0.84
N ALA A 477 -2.33 8.84 -0.05
CA ALA A 477 -2.53 8.62 -1.48
C ALA A 477 -3.04 7.21 -1.76
N LYS A 478 -2.44 6.19 -1.15
CA LYS A 478 -2.87 4.78 -1.29
C LYS A 478 -4.27 4.52 -0.73
N ALA A 479 -4.63 5.12 0.40
CA ALA A 479 -6.01 5.06 0.92
C ALA A 479 -7.01 5.69 -0.06
N ASN A 480 -6.66 6.82 -0.68
CA ASN A 480 -7.50 7.47 -1.68
C ASN A 480 -7.59 6.69 -3.01
N GLU A 481 -6.54 5.95 -3.43
CA GLU A 481 -6.65 4.99 -4.55
C GLU A 481 -7.72 3.92 -4.28
N GLY A 482 -7.77 3.39 -3.05
CA GLY A 482 -8.82 2.45 -2.63
C GLY A 482 -10.21 3.10 -2.61
N LEU A 483 -10.30 4.36 -2.17
CA LEU A 483 -11.53 5.15 -2.24
C LEU A 483 -12.00 5.39 -3.68
N ASP A 484 -11.09 5.69 -4.59
CA ASP A 484 -11.42 5.91 -6.00
C ASP A 484 -11.88 4.60 -6.66
N THR A 485 -11.26 3.47 -6.32
CA THR A 485 -11.71 2.13 -6.71
C THR A 485 -13.15 1.88 -6.23
N LEU A 486 -13.44 2.16 -4.95
CA LEU A 486 -14.79 2.05 -4.40
C LEU A 486 -15.76 2.98 -5.15
N LYS A 487 -15.46 4.26 -5.28
CA LYS A 487 -16.31 5.24 -5.97
C LYS A 487 -16.62 4.77 -7.38
N ASN A 488 -15.62 4.37 -8.16
CA ASN A 488 -15.82 3.90 -9.53
C ASN A 488 -16.71 2.66 -9.60
N SER A 489 -16.54 1.68 -8.69
CA SER A 489 -17.44 0.54 -8.59
C SER A 489 -18.88 0.96 -8.31
N LEU A 490 -19.10 1.86 -7.35
CA LEU A 490 -20.44 2.38 -7.02
C LEU A 490 -21.07 3.15 -8.19
N ARG A 491 -20.28 3.95 -8.93
CA ARG A 491 -20.74 4.65 -10.14
C ARG A 491 -21.23 3.65 -11.19
N SER A 492 -20.46 2.60 -11.44
CA SER A 492 -20.82 1.54 -12.39
C SER A 492 -22.08 0.80 -11.97
N LYS A 493 -22.21 0.42 -10.68
CA LYS A 493 -23.42 -0.25 -10.15
C LYS A 493 -24.66 0.63 -10.31
N LEU A 494 -24.56 1.90 -9.96
CA LEU A 494 -25.66 2.85 -10.10
C LEU A 494 -26.03 3.09 -11.58
N ALA A 495 -25.04 3.18 -12.47
CA ALA A 495 -25.26 3.35 -13.90
C ALA A 495 -25.94 2.13 -14.54
N SER A 496 -25.61 0.92 -14.07
CA SER A 496 -26.18 -0.34 -14.57
C SER A 496 -27.61 -0.64 -14.08
N ALA A 497 -28.15 0.17 -13.16
CA ALA A 497 -29.50 -0.03 -12.65
C ALA A 497 -30.54 0.12 -13.79
N SER A 498 -31.30 -0.94 -14.04
CA SER A 498 -32.23 -1.01 -15.19
C SER A 498 -33.46 -0.14 -14.98
N THR A 499 -33.94 -0.03 -13.74
CA THR A 499 -35.15 0.74 -13.37
C THR A 499 -34.87 1.78 -12.28
N ILE A 500 -35.82 2.73 -12.13
CA ILE A 500 -35.81 3.67 -11.00
C ILE A 500 -35.90 2.93 -9.65
N GLN A 501 -36.64 1.81 -9.59
CA GLN A 501 -36.75 1.00 -8.37
C GLN A 501 -35.40 0.36 -8.02
N ASP A 502 -34.63 -0.12 -9.01
CA ASP A 502 -33.29 -0.66 -8.78
C ASP A 502 -32.35 0.41 -8.22
N MET A 503 -32.43 1.64 -8.74
CA MET A 503 -31.69 2.79 -8.20
C MET A 503 -32.09 3.12 -6.76
N GLN A 504 -33.38 3.05 -6.44
CA GLN A 504 -33.87 3.25 -5.07
C GLN A 504 -33.39 2.14 -4.12
N ASN A 505 -33.39 0.89 -4.57
CA ASN A 505 -32.89 -0.24 -3.79
C ASN A 505 -31.37 -0.09 -3.50
N LEU A 506 -30.62 0.51 -4.43
CA LEU A 506 -29.21 0.84 -4.21
C LEU A 506 -29.00 1.99 -3.22
N ASP A 507 -29.99 2.85 -2.95
CA ASP A 507 -29.78 4.03 -2.13
C ASP A 507 -29.34 3.71 -0.69
N SER A 508 -29.97 2.69 -0.09
CA SER A 508 -29.57 2.19 1.23
C SER A 508 -28.13 1.64 1.21
N PHE A 509 -27.75 0.93 0.14
CA PHE A 509 -26.41 0.38 -0.01
C PHE A 509 -25.35 1.49 -0.23
N LEU A 510 -25.65 2.52 -1.03
CA LEU A 510 -24.80 3.69 -1.20
C LEU A 510 -24.60 4.43 0.13
N THR A 511 -25.68 4.64 0.88
CA THR A 511 -25.63 5.28 2.20
C THR A 511 -24.75 4.48 3.17
N LYS A 512 -24.84 3.14 3.17
CA LYS A 512 -23.96 2.29 3.98
C LYS A 512 -22.50 2.34 3.57
N ASN A 513 -22.18 2.55 2.29
CA ASN A 513 -20.80 2.80 1.85
C ASN A 513 -20.27 4.15 2.34
N VAL A 514 -21.09 5.21 2.32
CA VAL A 514 -20.72 6.52 2.89
C VAL A 514 -20.42 6.38 4.38
N GLU A 515 -21.31 5.70 5.12
CA GLU A 515 -21.11 5.40 6.55
C GLU A 515 -19.84 4.58 6.80
N LEU A 516 -19.56 3.57 5.97
CA LEU A 516 -18.32 2.79 6.04
C LEU A 516 -17.09 3.70 5.89
N VAL A 517 -17.02 4.53 4.85
CA VAL A 517 -15.87 5.43 4.63
C VAL A 517 -15.68 6.39 5.82
N GLN A 518 -16.77 6.92 6.37
CA GLN A 518 -16.72 7.79 7.54
C GLN A 518 -16.26 7.03 8.81
N SER A 519 -16.73 5.80 8.98
CA SER A 519 -16.29 4.90 10.06
C SER A 519 -14.80 4.56 9.94
N LEU A 520 -14.31 4.29 8.73
CA LEU A 520 -12.89 4.02 8.48
C LEU A 520 -12.02 5.26 8.78
N ARG A 521 -12.46 6.45 8.36
CA ARG A 521 -11.78 7.72 8.65
C ARG A 521 -11.58 7.96 10.15
N THR A 522 -12.58 7.62 10.96
CA THR A 522 -12.54 7.82 12.42
C THR A 522 -11.79 6.69 13.12
N THR A 523 -12.08 5.44 12.76
CA THR A 523 -11.51 4.24 13.41
C THR A 523 -10.01 4.10 13.15
N LEU A 524 -9.54 4.47 11.96
CA LEU A 524 -8.15 4.26 11.51
C LEU A 524 -7.41 5.60 11.32
N SER A 525 -7.74 6.61 12.13
CA SER A 525 -7.26 7.99 11.98
C SER A 525 -5.75 8.20 12.20
N GLY A 526 -4.98 7.17 12.54
CA GLY A 526 -3.51 7.16 12.55
C GLY A 526 -2.88 6.01 11.75
N ASP A 527 -3.72 5.16 11.15
CA ASP A 527 -3.38 3.88 10.54
C ASP A 527 -4.02 3.77 9.14
N ILE A 528 -4.10 4.91 8.43
CA ILE A 528 -5.03 5.06 7.30
C ILE A 528 -4.74 4.12 6.14
N LEU A 529 -3.52 3.60 5.99
CA LEU A 529 -3.17 2.67 4.93
C LEU A 529 -4.02 1.38 4.97
N VAL A 530 -4.47 0.96 6.16
CA VAL A 530 -5.37 -0.20 6.35
C VAL A 530 -6.65 -0.04 5.54
N THR A 531 -7.09 1.20 5.33
CA THR A 531 -8.34 1.49 4.61
C THR A 531 -8.29 1.11 3.14
N LYS A 532 -7.12 1.12 2.47
CA LYS A 532 -7.01 0.83 1.03
C LYS A 532 -7.66 -0.51 0.69
N ARG A 533 -7.20 -1.59 1.32
CA ARG A 533 -7.69 -2.95 1.07
C ARG A 533 -9.12 -3.16 1.54
N LEU A 534 -9.54 -2.51 2.63
CA LEU A 534 -10.92 -2.57 3.11
C LEU A 534 -11.89 -1.90 2.12
N LEU A 535 -11.48 -0.79 1.49
CA LEU A 535 -12.26 -0.09 0.46
C LEU A 535 -12.27 -0.86 -0.86
N GLU A 536 -11.15 -1.46 -1.25
CA GLU A 536 -11.07 -2.37 -2.40
C GLU A 536 -12.00 -3.57 -2.19
N GLU A 537 -12.00 -4.18 -1.00
CA GLU A 537 -12.94 -5.26 -0.67
C GLU A 537 -14.38 -4.77 -0.71
N ALA A 538 -14.69 -3.62 -0.09
CA ALA A 538 -16.04 -3.02 -0.13
C ALA A 538 -16.52 -2.78 -1.56
N SER A 539 -15.61 -2.39 -2.47
CA SER A 539 -15.92 -2.16 -3.88
C SER A 539 -16.48 -3.41 -4.59
N THR A 540 -16.17 -4.60 -4.10
CA THR A 540 -16.65 -5.87 -4.65
C THR A 540 -18.02 -6.29 -4.10
N LYS A 541 -18.44 -5.75 -2.95
CA LYS A 541 -19.65 -6.20 -2.24
C LYS A 541 -20.93 -5.63 -2.83
N THR A 542 -22.03 -6.36 -2.72
CA THR A 542 -23.35 -5.97 -3.26
C THR A 542 -24.41 -5.77 -2.20
N ASP A 543 -24.11 -6.09 -0.93
CA ASP A 543 -25.05 -6.07 0.17
C ASP A 543 -24.52 -5.24 1.37
N SER A 544 -25.44 -4.73 2.18
CA SER A 544 -25.11 -3.87 3.32
C SER A 544 -24.54 -4.63 4.53
N ALA A 545 -24.78 -5.95 4.63
CA ALA A 545 -24.27 -6.76 5.74
C ALA A 545 -22.75 -6.93 5.62
N SER A 546 -22.25 -7.23 4.42
CA SER A 546 -20.83 -7.27 4.10
C SER A 546 -20.09 -5.98 4.47
N LEU A 547 -20.71 -4.80 4.23
CA LEU A 547 -20.10 -3.51 4.61
C LEU A 547 -20.00 -3.34 6.13
N THR A 548 -20.98 -3.86 6.87
CA THR A 548 -20.98 -3.87 8.34
C THR A 548 -19.88 -4.78 8.87
N GLU A 549 -19.68 -5.95 8.24
CA GLU A 549 -18.57 -6.85 8.56
C GLU A 549 -17.20 -6.20 8.32
N ILE A 550 -17.02 -5.49 7.20
CA ILE A 550 -15.80 -4.73 6.92
C ILE A 550 -15.56 -3.64 7.99
N ALA A 551 -16.61 -2.91 8.38
CA ALA A 551 -16.50 -1.90 9.44
C ALA A 551 -16.13 -2.52 10.80
N ASN A 552 -16.72 -3.68 11.15
CA ASN A 552 -16.37 -4.41 12.37
C ASN A 552 -14.91 -4.88 12.34
N ARG A 553 -14.47 -5.45 11.22
CA ARG A 553 -13.08 -5.89 11.03
C ARG A 553 -12.11 -4.71 11.13
N ALA A 554 -12.46 -3.53 10.63
CA ALA A 554 -11.65 -2.32 10.81
C ALA A 554 -11.43 -1.97 12.30
N ARG A 555 -12.45 -2.14 13.15
CA ARG A 555 -12.32 -1.94 14.61
C ARG A 555 -11.44 -2.99 15.26
N GLU A 556 -11.55 -4.25 14.84
CA GLU A 556 -10.67 -5.34 15.30
C GLU A 556 -9.22 -5.09 14.92
N LEU A 557 -8.97 -4.64 13.68
CA LEU A 557 -7.63 -4.28 13.20
C LEU A 557 -7.07 -3.10 13.99
N ASN A 558 -7.85 -2.03 14.18
CA ASN A 558 -7.43 -0.91 15.01
C ASN A 558 -7.08 -1.36 16.43
N THR A 559 -7.92 -2.18 17.05
CA THR A 559 -7.65 -2.75 18.38
C THR A 559 -6.36 -3.55 18.39
N ALA A 560 -6.11 -4.38 17.37
CA ALA A 560 -4.89 -5.16 17.26
C ALA A 560 -3.64 -4.28 17.08
N LEU A 561 -3.74 -3.18 16.31
CA LEU A 561 -2.67 -2.21 16.14
C LEU A 561 -2.38 -1.48 17.44
N GLN A 562 -3.38 -0.89 18.08
CA GLN A 562 -3.20 -0.09 19.30
C GLN A 562 -2.71 -0.95 20.49
N ASN A 563 -3.26 -2.16 20.66
CA ASN A 563 -2.94 -3.00 21.82
C ASN A 563 -1.71 -3.89 21.62
N ASN A 564 -1.32 -4.23 20.39
CA ASN A 564 -0.21 -5.16 20.14
C ASN A 564 0.97 -4.54 19.36
N PHE A 565 0.73 -3.58 18.46
CA PHE A 565 1.78 -2.99 17.64
C PHE A 565 2.29 -1.66 18.21
N TRP A 566 1.41 -0.68 18.41
CA TRP A 566 1.72 0.67 18.90
C TRP A 566 1.92 0.74 20.42
N THR A 567 2.60 -0.26 21.01
CA THR A 567 2.90 -0.31 22.44
C THR A 567 4.35 0.09 22.74
N PRO A 568 4.65 0.56 23.97
CA PRO A 568 6.01 0.94 24.37
C PRO A 568 7.06 -0.16 24.23
N THR A 569 6.66 -1.43 24.27
CA THR A 569 7.55 -2.60 24.18
C THR A 569 7.58 -3.24 22.79
N LYS A 570 6.95 -2.64 21.78
CA LYS A 570 6.87 -3.19 20.41
C LYS A 570 7.30 -2.15 19.38
N ALA A 571 6.39 -1.64 18.56
CA ALA A 571 6.75 -0.73 17.47
C ALA A 571 7.26 0.63 17.97
N ASN A 572 6.76 1.15 19.10
CA ASN A 572 7.19 2.45 19.61
C ASN A 572 8.66 2.42 20.07
N GLU A 573 9.10 1.29 20.63
CA GLU A 573 10.51 1.09 21.02
C GLU A 573 11.44 1.15 19.80
N LEU A 574 11.01 0.53 18.69
CA LEU A 574 11.75 0.52 17.43
C LEU A 574 11.78 1.91 16.74
N ARG A 575 10.82 2.79 17.02
CA ARG A 575 10.72 4.14 16.43
C ARG A 575 11.77 5.13 16.94
N GLY A 576 12.19 4.97 18.19
CA GLY A 576 13.02 5.94 18.90
C GLY A 576 14.53 5.78 18.58
N PRO A 577 15.41 5.65 19.59
CA PRO A 577 16.85 5.58 19.38
C PRO A 577 17.30 4.36 18.55
N LEU A 578 16.41 3.38 18.31
CA LEU A 578 16.71 2.15 17.59
C LEU A 578 16.40 2.22 16.07
N ARG A 579 15.72 3.26 15.59
CA ARG A 579 15.16 3.34 14.22
C ARG A 579 16.16 3.05 13.10
N ASP A 580 17.40 3.56 13.25
CA ASP A 580 18.47 3.41 12.25
C ASP A 580 19.52 2.35 12.65
N ARG A 581 19.27 1.62 13.75
CA ARG A 581 20.26 0.75 14.41
C ARG A 581 20.07 -0.74 14.17
N TRP A 582 19.00 -1.18 13.52
CA TRP A 582 18.91 -2.57 13.07
C TRP A 582 19.80 -2.89 11.88
N LEU A 583 20.13 -4.17 11.79
CA LEU A 583 20.78 -4.79 10.65
C LEU A 583 19.73 -4.96 9.53
N MET A 584 19.96 -4.33 8.39
CA MET A 584 19.10 -4.48 7.21
C MET A 584 19.51 -5.74 6.43
N GLY A 585 18.54 -6.37 5.77
CA GLY A 585 18.77 -7.53 4.89
C GLY A 585 19.83 -7.24 3.81
N PRO A 586 20.49 -8.29 3.27
CA PRO A 586 21.65 -8.16 2.39
C PRO A 586 21.39 -7.44 1.05
N GLU A 587 20.13 -7.14 0.72
CA GLU A 587 19.72 -6.58 -0.58
C GLU A 587 19.00 -5.22 -0.49
N ASN A 588 18.88 -4.61 0.71
CA ASN A 588 18.14 -3.35 0.90
C ASN A 588 16.71 -3.37 0.27
N VAL A 589 16.06 -4.54 0.27
CA VAL A 589 14.73 -4.71 -0.34
C VAL A 589 13.71 -3.81 0.38
N ARG A 590 13.00 -2.98 -0.39
CA ARG A 590 11.93 -2.11 0.11
C ARG A 590 10.61 -2.86 0.18
N PHE A 591 9.74 -2.48 1.12
CA PHE A 591 8.39 -3.04 1.16
C PHE A 591 7.57 -2.50 -0.03
N ASN A 592 7.01 -3.41 -0.82
CA ASN A 592 6.15 -3.03 -1.93
C ASN A 592 4.73 -2.75 -1.39
N ILE A 593 4.39 -1.48 -1.26
CA ILE A 593 3.06 -1.06 -0.78
C ILE A 593 1.94 -1.40 -1.77
N ASP A 594 2.27 -1.58 -3.05
CA ASP A 594 1.33 -1.90 -4.12
C ASP A 594 1.12 -3.39 -4.31
N ASP A 595 2.07 -4.21 -3.86
CA ASP A 595 1.93 -5.65 -3.72
C ASP A 595 2.41 -6.07 -2.31
N PRO A 596 1.54 -5.92 -1.30
CA PRO A 596 1.87 -6.17 0.10
C PRO A 596 2.31 -7.61 0.39
N ASP A 597 2.07 -8.55 -0.51
CA ASP A 597 2.28 -9.98 -0.30
C ASP A 597 3.57 -10.49 -0.99
N ALA A 598 4.15 -9.77 -1.95
CA ALA A 598 5.37 -10.15 -2.68
C ALA A 598 6.59 -10.43 -1.78
N ASN A 599 6.81 -9.61 -0.75
CA ASN A 599 8.03 -9.62 0.06
C ASN A 599 7.75 -9.88 1.56
N LEU A 600 6.71 -10.66 1.87
CA LEU A 600 6.19 -10.81 3.23
C LEU A 600 7.21 -11.35 4.24
N ASN A 601 8.18 -12.16 3.83
CA ASN A 601 9.14 -12.78 4.75
C ASN A 601 10.42 -11.94 4.96
N ASN A 602 10.52 -10.78 4.32
CA ASN A 602 11.72 -9.95 4.38
C ASN A 602 11.73 -9.05 5.63
N TYR A 603 12.94 -8.72 6.07
CA TYR A 603 13.19 -7.74 7.13
C TYR A 603 13.40 -6.35 6.52
N PHE A 604 12.65 -5.37 7.02
CA PHE A 604 12.55 -4.02 6.48
C PHE A 604 13.05 -2.96 7.46
N ASN A 605 13.19 -1.73 6.97
CA ASN A 605 13.33 -0.56 7.85
C ASN A 605 11.98 -0.20 8.51
N TYR A 606 11.94 0.91 9.25
CA TYR A 606 10.89 1.16 10.23
C TYR A 606 9.62 1.57 9.52
N ASP A 607 9.79 2.47 8.58
CA ASP A 607 8.70 2.99 7.77
C ASP A 607 8.11 1.88 6.90
N ASP A 608 8.96 1.01 6.34
CA ASP A 608 8.54 -0.16 5.54
C ASP A 608 7.89 -1.27 6.40
N LEU A 609 8.32 -1.47 7.66
CA LEU A 609 7.66 -2.37 8.61
C LEU A 609 6.28 -1.84 9.03
N VAL A 610 6.17 -0.52 9.24
CA VAL A 610 4.88 0.14 9.48
C VAL A 610 3.97 -0.05 8.27
N ASP A 611 4.43 0.23 7.04
CA ASP A 611 3.67 -0.02 5.82
C ASP A 611 3.24 -1.51 5.69
N LYS A 612 4.13 -2.46 6.04
CA LYS A 612 3.84 -3.90 6.05
C LYS A 612 2.70 -4.28 7.00
N VAL A 613 2.71 -3.73 8.22
CA VAL A 613 1.67 -3.99 9.21
C VAL A 613 0.35 -3.34 8.82
N LEU A 614 0.40 -2.10 8.32
CA LEU A 614 -0.79 -1.33 7.94
C LEU A 614 -1.41 -1.78 6.61
N THR A 615 -0.84 -2.77 5.92
CA THR A 615 -1.45 -3.42 4.75
C THR A 615 -2.11 -4.76 5.07
N ARG A 616 -2.08 -5.20 6.34
CA ARG A 616 -2.73 -6.44 6.77
C ARG A 616 -4.24 -6.25 6.92
N THR A 617 -4.99 -7.28 6.56
CA THR A 617 -6.47 -7.29 6.62
C THR A 617 -7.02 -8.14 7.75
N THR A 618 -6.18 -8.85 8.51
CA THR A 618 -6.60 -9.67 9.66
C THR A 618 -5.81 -9.33 10.93
N SER A 619 -6.46 -9.46 12.09
CA SER A 619 -5.81 -9.28 13.39
C SER A 619 -4.74 -10.36 13.66
N ALA A 620 -4.88 -11.55 13.06
CA ALA A 620 -3.90 -12.62 13.15
C ALA A 620 -2.58 -12.27 12.45
N ASP A 621 -2.64 -11.64 11.27
CA ASP A 621 -1.44 -11.22 10.54
C ASP A 621 -0.69 -10.10 11.27
N ILE A 622 -1.43 -9.14 11.84
CA ILE A 622 -0.83 -8.10 12.71
C ILE A 622 -0.12 -8.76 13.89
N ARG A 623 -0.79 -9.71 14.57
CA ARG A 623 -0.21 -10.47 15.69
C ARG A 623 1.03 -11.25 15.29
N LYS A 624 1.04 -11.87 14.11
CA LYS A 624 2.22 -12.57 13.58
C LYS A 624 3.42 -11.62 13.49
N ILE A 625 3.22 -10.41 12.96
CA ILE A 625 4.31 -9.42 12.88
C ILE A 625 4.71 -8.95 14.28
N THR A 626 3.74 -8.65 15.16
CA THR A 626 4.05 -8.13 16.51
C THR A 626 4.73 -9.14 17.42
N ASP A 627 4.33 -10.40 17.36
CA ASP A 627 4.74 -11.42 18.34
C ASP A 627 5.86 -12.31 17.84
N VAL A 628 6.05 -12.41 16.52
CA VAL A 628 7.12 -13.23 15.92
C VAL A 628 8.22 -12.38 15.32
N GLU A 629 7.89 -11.36 14.52
CA GLU A 629 8.90 -10.58 13.77
C GLU A 629 9.54 -9.47 14.60
N ILE A 630 8.77 -8.68 15.36
CA ILE A 630 9.33 -7.60 16.21
C ILE A 630 10.42 -8.11 17.18
N PRO A 631 10.24 -9.25 17.89
CA PRO A 631 11.32 -9.79 18.72
C PRO A 631 12.61 -10.06 17.93
N LYS A 632 12.52 -10.49 16.67
CA LYS A 632 13.68 -10.69 15.81
C LYS A 632 14.34 -9.35 15.44
N TYR A 633 13.55 -8.35 15.06
CA TYR A 633 14.09 -7.02 14.76
C TYR A 633 14.87 -6.42 15.94
N LYS A 634 14.40 -6.60 17.18
CA LYS A 634 15.15 -6.19 18.38
C LYS A 634 16.49 -6.92 18.49
N LYS A 635 16.52 -8.22 18.20
CA LYS A 635 17.77 -9.00 18.24
C LYS A 635 18.73 -8.65 17.09
N LEU A 636 18.23 -8.23 15.94
CA LEU A 636 19.05 -7.70 14.85
C LEU A 636 19.69 -6.34 15.17
N VAL A 637 19.02 -5.49 15.96
CA VAL A 637 19.63 -4.26 16.53
C VAL A 637 20.82 -4.61 17.43
N GLU A 638 20.65 -5.62 18.26
CA GLU A 638 21.70 -6.14 19.11
C GLU A 638 22.85 -6.71 18.27
N THR A 639 22.57 -7.47 17.20
CA THR A 639 23.59 -7.97 16.26
C THR A 639 24.44 -6.84 15.69
N LYS A 640 23.82 -5.77 15.17
CA LYS A 640 24.55 -4.63 14.60
C LYS A 640 25.40 -3.93 15.66
N SER A 641 24.87 -3.74 16.86
CA SER A 641 25.59 -3.10 17.97
C SER A 641 26.79 -3.92 18.41
N LYS A 642 26.61 -5.23 18.65
CA LYS A 642 27.69 -6.16 19.02
C LYS A 642 28.75 -6.33 17.93
N ALA A 643 28.36 -6.32 16.65
CA ALA A 643 29.32 -6.32 15.55
C ALA A 643 30.16 -5.02 15.52
N ALA A 644 29.55 -3.87 15.84
CA ALA A 644 30.26 -2.59 15.91
C ALA A 644 31.25 -2.55 17.09
N GLU A 645 30.95 -3.17 18.23
CA GLU A 645 31.87 -3.26 19.38
C GLU A 645 33.22 -3.90 19.01
N ILE A 646 33.23 -4.82 18.05
CA ILE A 646 34.43 -5.57 17.64
C ILE A 646 34.93 -5.18 16.25
N SER A 647 34.45 -4.07 15.70
CA SER A 647 34.84 -3.63 14.36
C SER A 647 36.33 -3.30 14.26
N SER A 648 36.97 -2.96 15.38
CA SER A 648 38.42 -2.73 15.46
C SER A 648 39.27 -3.96 15.13
N LEU A 649 38.69 -5.17 15.18
CA LEU A 649 39.35 -6.39 14.74
C LEU A 649 39.57 -6.42 13.21
N ILE A 650 38.86 -5.58 12.46
CA ILE A 650 39.00 -5.44 11.01
C ILE A 650 39.96 -4.27 10.75
N PRO A 651 41.13 -4.52 10.13
CA PRO A 651 42.06 -3.45 9.76
C PRO A 651 41.43 -2.46 8.78
N SER A 652 41.82 -1.18 8.87
CA SER A 652 41.40 -0.16 7.92
C SER A 652 41.81 -0.55 6.49
N GLY A 653 40.86 -0.53 5.54
CA GLY A 653 41.09 -0.94 4.15
C GLY A 653 41.01 -2.46 3.87
N ALA A 654 40.60 -3.27 4.85
CA ALA A 654 40.44 -4.72 4.67
C ALA A 654 39.43 -5.08 3.55
N ASN A 655 39.91 -5.84 2.57
CA ASN A 655 39.09 -6.45 1.53
C ASN A 655 38.35 -7.70 2.07
N ASP A 656 37.56 -8.34 1.22
CA ASP A 656 36.76 -9.52 1.60
C ASP A 656 37.63 -10.77 1.86
N SER A 657 38.95 -10.71 1.59
CA SER A 657 39.89 -11.74 1.98
C SER A 657 40.40 -11.61 3.43
N ASN A 658 39.92 -10.65 4.22
CA ASN A 658 40.26 -10.57 5.64
C ASN A 658 39.40 -11.52 6.50
N PRO A 659 40.01 -12.37 7.35
CA PRO A 659 39.28 -13.35 8.17
C PRO A 659 38.28 -12.76 9.16
N ALA A 660 38.65 -11.66 9.84
CA ALA A 660 37.77 -10.99 10.79
C ALA A 660 36.56 -10.38 10.11
N LYS A 661 36.76 -9.79 8.92
CA LYS A 661 35.67 -9.29 8.09
C LYS A 661 34.72 -10.42 7.67
N ARG A 662 35.25 -11.53 7.14
CA ARG A 662 34.43 -12.70 6.75
C ARG A 662 33.66 -13.30 7.91
N ALA A 663 34.29 -13.44 9.07
CA ALA A 663 33.64 -13.99 10.26
C ALA A 663 32.49 -13.08 10.74
N ILE A 664 32.74 -11.78 10.87
CA ILE A 664 31.73 -10.80 11.33
C ILE A 664 30.57 -10.67 10.34
N GLU A 665 30.84 -10.58 9.03
CA GLU A 665 29.77 -10.51 8.02
C GLU A 665 29.00 -11.82 7.87
N SER A 666 29.65 -12.98 8.02
CA SER A 666 28.95 -14.28 8.02
C SER A 666 28.01 -14.42 9.23
N LEU A 667 28.43 -13.96 10.42
CA LEU A 667 27.58 -13.94 11.60
C LEU A 667 26.40 -12.97 11.44
N LYS A 668 26.60 -11.81 10.82
CA LYS A 668 25.50 -10.90 10.44
C LYS A 668 24.54 -11.58 9.45
N HIS A 669 25.06 -12.31 8.46
CA HIS A 669 24.25 -13.03 7.50
C HIS A 669 23.40 -14.12 8.17
N ILE A 670 23.99 -14.92 9.07
CA ILE A 670 23.27 -15.94 9.83
C ILE A 670 22.17 -15.30 10.69
N ALA A 671 22.46 -14.20 11.39
CA ALA A 671 21.45 -13.49 12.17
C ALA A 671 20.25 -13.03 11.30
N LEU A 672 20.47 -12.69 10.02
CA LEU A 672 19.40 -12.32 9.08
C LEU A 672 18.60 -13.52 8.57
N THR A 673 19.17 -14.73 8.57
CA THR A 673 18.53 -15.97 8.09
C THR A 673 18.01 -16.87 9.20
N ASP A 674 18.35 -16.58 10.46
CA ASP A 674 17.91 -17.28 11.65
C ASP A 674 16.37 -17.28 11.80
N ALA A 675 15.82 -18.44 12.14
CA ALA A 675 14.37 -18.68 12.10
C ALA A 675 13.61 -18.03 13.27
N THR A 676 14.24 -17.85 14.44
CA THR A 676 13.61 -17.29 15.64
C THR A 676 14.49 -16.22 16.30
N ALA A 677 13.90 -15.39 17.16
CA ALA A 677 14.68 -14.42 17.95
C ALA A 677 15.70 -15.10 18.89
N SER A 678 15.42 -16.35 19.32
CA SER A 678 16.34 -17.16 20.12
C SER A 678 17.54 -17.66 19.32
N ASP A 679 17.34 -17.96 18.03
CA ASP A 679 18.44 -18.36 17.13
C ASP A 679 19.37 -17.16 16.91
N ILE A 680 18.80 -15.97 16.67
CA ILE A 680 19.56 -14.71 16.55
C ILE A 680 20.31 -14.42 17.84
N GLU A 681 19.70 -14.63 19.01
CA GLU A 681 20.38 -14.47 20.31
C GLU A 681 21.58 -15.41 20.42
N THR A 682 21.43 -16.66 19.95
CA THR A 682 22.54 -17.62 19.92
C THR A 682 23.65 -17.14 18.99
N THR A 683 23.33 -16.57 17.83
CA THR A 683 24.30 -15.91 16.93
C THR A 683 24.98 -14.72 17.60
N ASN A 684 24.22 -13.90 18.33
CA ASN A 684 24.72 -12.74 19.05
C ASN A 684 25.72 -13.08 20.17
N LYS A 685 25.81 -14.35 20.61
CA LYS A 685 26.86 -14.78 21.56
C LYS A 685 28.25 -14.84 20.91
N TYR A 686 28.35 -14.96 19.60
CA TYR A 686 29.63 -15.01 18.89
C TYR A 686 30.20 -13.61 18.58
N LEU A 687 29.36 -12.58 18.66
CA LEU A 687 29.72 -11.17 18.44
C LEU A 687 29.86 -10.41 19.77
N GLY A 688 30.39 -9.19 19.70
CA GLY A 688 30.49 -8.28 20.84
C GLY A 688 31.72 -8.51 21.71
N ASN A 689 31.85 -7.67 22.74
CA ASN A 689 32.89 -7.83 23.75
C ASN A 689 32.76 -9.13 24.56
N VAL A 690 33.88 -9.63 25.08
CA VAL A 690 33.92 -10.85 25.90
C VAL A 690 33.16 -10.62 27.20
N VAL A 691 32.14 -11.43 27.45
CA VAL A 691 31.39 -11.44 28.72
C VAL A 691 31.63 -12.76 29.42
N ARG A 692 31.97 -12.69 30.71
CA ARG A 692 32.19 -13.85 31.57
C ARG A 692 31.11 -13.93 32.66
N ASN A 693 30.68 -15.13 33.00
CA ASN A 693 29.83 -15.35 34.17
C ASN A 693 30.65 -15.27 35.47
N GLN A 694 29.98 -15.44 36.62
CA GLN A 694 30.62 -15.38 37.94
C GLN A 694 31.71 -16.46 38.15
N SER A 695 31.69 -17.56 37.41
CA SER A 695 32.74 -18.60 37.46
C SER A 695 33.89 -18.36 36.46
N GLY A 696 33.90 -17.23 35.75
CA GLY A 696 34.93 -16.87 34.78
C GLY A 696 34.77 -17.49 33.39
N GLN A 697 33.72 -18.28 33.16
CA GLN A 697 33.41 -18.89 31.88
C GLN A 697 32.81 -17.86 30.91
N VAL A 698 33.25 -17.90 29.66
CA VAL A 698 32.79 -16.98 28.61
C VAL A 698 31.38 -17.36 28.17
N THR A 699 30.45 -16.40 28.23
CA THR A 699 29.03 -16.59 27.86
C THR A 699 28.63 -15.84 26.58
N SER A 700 29.41 -14.82 26.18
CA SER A 700 29.30 -14.15 24.88
C SER A 700 30.61 -13.47 24.47
N GLY A 701 30.70 -13.01 23.23
CA GLY A 701 31.92 -12.48 22.62
C GLY A 701 32.88 -13.57 22.17
N PHE A 702 32.38 -14.75 21.77
CA PHE A 702 33.21 -15.93 21.48
C PHE A 702 34.29 -15.69 20.42
N TYR A 703 33.98 -14.95 19.35
CA TYR A 703 34.99 -14.64 18.34
C TYR A 703 36.11 -13.77 18.91
N LYS A 704 35.75 -12.70 19.63
CA LYS A 704 36.72 -11.82 20.26
C LYS A 704 37.53 -12.52 21.36
N ASP A 705 36.92 -13.41 22.13
CA ASP A 705 37.59 -14.26 23.12
C ASP A 705 38.65 -15.15 22.47
N ALA A 706 38.36 -15.74 21.31
CA ALA A 706 39.34 -16.52 20.54
C ALA A 706 40.54 -15.66 20.12
N ILE A 707 40.28 -14.47 19.57
CA ILE A 707 41.31 -13.55 19.10
C ILE A 707 42.15 -12.98 20.27
N ASP A 708 41.50 -12.56 21.35
CA ASP A 708 42.18 -12.05 22.56
C ASP A 708 43.06 -13.14 23.18
N THR A 709 42.57 -14.38 23.25
CA THR A 709 43.33 -15.53 23.76
C THR A 709 44.53 -15.82 22.88
N LEU A 710 44.36 -15.83 21.55
CA LEU A 710 45.47 -15.99 20.61
C LEU A 710 46.54 -14.91 20.80
N ASN A 711 46.11 -13.66 20.96
CA ASN A 711 47.01 -12.53 21.13
C ASN A 711 47.82 -12.60 22.43
N SER A 712 47.31 -13.31 23.45
CA SER A 712 48.01 -13.53 24.74
C SER A 712 49.12 -14.60 24.70
N ILE A 713 49.25 -15.35 23.61
CA ILE A 713 50.21 -16.46 23.50
C ILE A 713 51.50 -15.98 22.86
N GLY A 714 52.61 -15.98 23.61
CA GLY A 714 53.96 -15.84 23.08
C GLY A 714 54.16 -14.80 21.98
N ASN A 715 54.97 -15.16 20.97
CA ASN A 715 55.29 -14.33 19.81
C ASN A 715 54.53 -14.77 18.55
N ASP A 716 54.78 -14.11 17.41
CA ASP A 716 54.11 -14.43 16.14
C ASP A 716 54.43 -15.83 15.61
N THR A 717 55.61 -16.37 15.90
CA THR A 717 55.96 -17.76 15.55
C THR A 717 55.04 -18.73 16.29
N ASN A 718 54.80 -18.52 17.59
CA ASN A 718 53.89 -19.36 18.38
C ASN A 718 52.45 -19.32 17.83
N LYS A 719 52.03 -18.19 17.27
CA LYS A 719 50.69 -17.97 16.72
C LYS A 719 50.53 -18.46 15.26
N SER A 720 51.64 -18.74 14.58
CA SER A 720 51.66 -18.98 13.12
C SER A 720 50.76 -20.14 12.66
N VAL A 721 50.64 -21.20 13.46
CA VAL A 721 49.80 -22.38 13.17
C VAL A 721 48.31 -22.02 13.09
N PHE A 722 47.89 -20.97 13.81
CA PHE A 722 46.49 -20.54 13.87
C PHE A 722 46.09 -19.69 12.69
N LYS A 723 47.03 -19.21 11.87
CA LYS A 723 46.72 -18.39 10.68
C LYS A 723 45.77 -19.12 9.72
N GLY A 724 46.07 -20.39 9.40
CA GLY A 724 45.21 -21.19 8.54
C GLY A 724 43.84 -21.49 9.16
N LEU A 725 43.80 -21.69 10.48
CA LEU A 725 42.53 -21.88 11.21
C LEU A 725 41.69 -20.59 11.22
N LEU A 726 42.32 -19.43 11.44
CA LEU A 726 41.70 -18.11 11.37
C LEU A 726 41.14 -17.83 9.97
N ASP A 727 41.94 -18.07 8.92
CA ASP A 727 41.53 -17.91 7.53
C ASP A 727 40.31 -18.78 7.19
N ASN A 728 40.22 -19.97 7.80
CA ASN A 728 39.13 -20.92 7.62
C ASN A 728 37.95 -20.74 8.59
N VAL A 729 37.99 -19.77 9.52
CA VAL A 729 36.84 -19.47 10.40
C VAL A 729 35.59 -19.19 9.56
N ALA A 730 35.76 -18.45 8.47
CA ALA A 730 34.77 -18.28 7.43
C ALA A 730 35.48 -18.21 6.08
N THR A 731 34.95 -18.85 5.06
CA THR A 731 35.52 -18.89 3.69
C THR A 731 34.90 -17.85 2.74
N SER A 732 33.75 -17.29 3.12
CA SER A 732 33.05 -16.21 2.41
C SER A 732 32.42 -15.22 3.38
N LEU A 733 31.74 -14.18 2.87
CA LEU A 733 30.95 -13.25 3.70
C LEU A 733 29.59 -13.81 4.15
N LYS A 734 29.24 -15.04 3.73
CA LYS A 734 27.95 -15.70 3.99
C LYS A 734 28.13 -17.14 4.47
N ASP A 735 29.26 -17.43 5.12
CA ASP A 735 29.60 -18.80 5.55
C ASP A 735 28.72 -19.24 6.72
N THR A 736 27.91 -20.28 6.49
CA THR A 736 26.96 -20.78 7.49
C THR A 736 27.62 -21.60 8.60
N ASN A 737 28.86 -22.07 8.41
CA ASN A 737 29.58 -22.89 9.38
C ASN A 737 30.42 -22.07 10.38
N VAL A 738 30.42 -20.73 10.27
CA VAL A 738 31.27 -19.83 11.04
C VAL A 738 31.17 -20.04 12.56
N LYS A 739 29.97 -20.34 13.10
CA LYS A 739 29.78 -20.60 14.54
C LYS A 739 30.61 -21.79 15.01
N THR A 740 30.44 -22.93 14.34
CA THR A 740 31.19 -24.16 14.60
C THR A 740 32.69 -23.95 14.45
N ASN A 741 33.11 -23.23 13.41
CA ASN A 741 34.52 -22.96 13.19
C ASN A 741 35.13 -22.06 14.27
N ILE A 742 34.38 -21.07 14.79
CA ILE A 742 34.81 -20.25 15.93
C ILE A 742 34.96 -21.12 17.18
N ASP A 743 34.02 -22.02 17.46
CA ASP A 743 34.11 -22.90 18.63
C ASP A 743 35.31 -23.84 18.54
N ASN A 744 35.55 -24.44 17.37
CA ASN A 744 36.74 -25.25 17.12
C ASN A 744 38.04 -24.44 17.30
N LEU A 745 38.08 -23.22 16.74
CA LEU A 745 39.22 -22.33 16.91
C LEU A 745 39.49 -22.03 18.39
N ARG A 746 38.46 -21.74 19.18
CA ARG A 746 38.57 -21.48 20.62
C ARG A 746 39.10 -22.68 21.39
N ILE A 747 38.65 -23.88 21.08
CA ILE A 747 39.13 -25.11 21.72
C ILE A 747 40.64 -25.27 21.47
N ILE A 748 41.06 -25.23 20.21
CA ILE A 748 42.46 -25.48 19.82
C ILE A 748 43.38 -24.40 20.41
N ILE A 749 42.98 -23.12 20.37
CA ILE A 749 43.76 -22.02 20.97
C ILE A 749 43.91 -22.21 22.49
N ASN A 750 42.82 -22.54 23.19
CA ASN A 750 42.86 -22.71 24.64
C ASN A 750 43.74 -23.89 25.07
N GLU A 751 43.62 -25.03 24.38
CA GLU A 751 44.45 -26.20 24.64
C GLU A 751 45.94 -25.91 24.43
N PHE A 752 46.29 -25.21 23.35
CA PHE A 752 47.67 -24.78 23.10
C PHE A 752 48.16 -23.79 24.15
N LYS A 753 47.34 -22.79 24.52
CA LYS A 753 47.69 -21.81 25.54
C LYS A 753 48.02 -22.46 26.88
N LEU A 754 47.18 -23.40 27.33
CA LEU A 754 47.40 -24.11 28.60
C LEU A 754 48.74 -24.87 28.60
N ALA A 755 49.06 -25.57 27.51
CA ALA A 755 50.31 -26.28 27.37
C ALA A 755 51.52 -25.32 27.30
N TYR A 756 51.40 -24.22 26.55
CA TYR A 756 52.42 -23.18 26.45
C TYR A 756 52.71 -22.50 27.80
N ASP A 757 51.67 -22.08 28.52
CA ASP A 757 51.80 -21.44 29.83
C ASP A 757 52.41 -22.40 30.86
N SER A 758 52.08 -23.69 30.78
CA SER A 758 52.68 -24.74 31.62
C SER A 758 54.17 -24.92 31.34
N ALA A 759 54.58 -24.98 30.07
CA ALA A 759 55.99 -25.05 29.68
C ALA A 759 56.77 -23.79 30.12
N ASN A 760 56.18 -22.61 29.95
CA ASN A 760 56.75 -21.35 30.41
C ASN A 760 56.92 -21.30 31.94
N THR A 761 55.96 -21.85 32.68
CA THR A 761 56.04 -22.00 34.14
C THR A 761 57.17 -22.94 34.56
N SER A 762 57.28 -24.11 33.93
CA SER A 762 58.40 -25.03 34.17
C SER A 762 59.75 -24.38 33.83
N LEU A 763 59.86 -23.59 32.76
CA LEU A 763 61.08 -22.84 32.44
C LEU A 763 61.43 -21.83 33.53
N ASN A 764 60.45 -21.09 34.05
CA ASN A 764 60.66 -20.16 35.16
C ASN A 764 61.13 -20.88 36.43
N ASN A 765 60.62 -22.08 36.71
CA ASN A 765 61.11 -22.91 37.81
C ASN A 765 62.55 -23.37 37.56
N PHE A 766 62.87 -23.82 36.33
CA PHE A 766 64.21 -24.27 35.97
C PHE A 766 65.28 -23.19 36.10
N ARG A 767 64.94 -21.91 35.82
CA ARG A 767 65.86 -20.78 36.03
C ARG A 767 66.41 -20.67 37.46
N ASN A 768 65.68 -21.18 38.44
CA ASN A 768 66.04 -21.12 39.86
C ASN A 768 66.62 -22.45 40.40
N SER A 769 66.89 -23.44 39.53
CA SER A 769 67.40 -24.75 39.93
C SER A 769 68.90 -24.76 40.22
N TYR A 770 69.36 -25.70 41.05
CA TYR A 770 70.75 -25.81 41.49
C TYR A 770 71.73 -26.11 40.34
N GLY A 771 72.75 -25.26 40.16
CA GLY A 771 73.85 -25.51 39.21
C GLY A 771 73.48 -25.36 37.72
N VAL A 772 72.36 -24.71 37.40
CA VAL A 772 71.96 -24.43 36.01
C VAL A 772 72.75 -23.28 35.40
N THR A 773 73.02 -23.33 34.10
CA THR A 773 73.75 -22.29 33.37
C THR A 773 72.82 -21.41 32.53
N GLN A 774 73.26 -20.17 32.23
CA GLN A 774 72.52 -19.27 31.34
C GLN A 774 72.33 -19.86 29.93
N GLN A 775 73.28 -20.65 29.44
CA GLN A 775 73.18 -21.32 28.14
C GLN A 775 72.02 -22.32 28.11
N GLN A 776 71.84 -23.11 29.19
CA GLN A 776 70.72 -24.07 29.30
C GLN A 776 69.37 -23.36 29.39
N ILE A 777 69.30 -22.22 30.09
CA ILE A 777 68.09 -21.39 30.15
C ILE A 777 67.74 -20.85 28.76
N GLN A 778 68.73 -20.37 28.02
CA GLN A 778 68.54 -19.76 26.70
C GLN A 778 68.14 -20.80 25.64
N GLU A 779 68.64 -22.03 25.75
CA GLU A 779 68.20 -23.15 24.91
C GLU A 779 66.70 -23.44 25.09
N PHE A 780 66.24 -23.63 26.33
CA PHE A 780 64.82 -23.86 26.58
C PHE A 780 63.95 -22.64 26.25
N GLN A 781 64.45 -21.42 26.45
CA GLN A 781 63.75 -20.19 26.02
C GLN A 781 63.59 -20.13 24.51
N ASN A 782 64.63 -20.46 23.74
CA ASN A 782 64.56 -20.49 22.28
C ASN A 782 63.58 -21.56 21.80
N ARG A 783 63.58 -22.73 22.43
CA ARG A 783 62.59 -23.78 22.15
C ARG A 783 61.18 -23.29 22.44
N LEU A 784 60.93 -22.66 23.59
CA LEU A 784 59.63 -22.07 23.94
C LEU A 784 59.17 -21.02 22.92
N ASN A 785 60.08 -20.17 22.45
CA ASN A 785 59.81 -19.15 21.44
C ASN A 785 59.47 -19.71 20.04
N ASN A 786 59.69 -21.01 19.81
CA ASN A 786 59.45 -21.69 18.52
C ASN A 786 58.42 -22.82 18.58
N VAL A 787 57.80 -23.05 19.74
CA VAL A 787 56.71 -24.04 19.88
C VAL A 787 55.49 -23.57 19.11
N THR A 788 54.95 -24.42 18.24
CA THR A 788 53.78 -24.12 17.39
C THR A 788 52.64 -25.12 17.55
N SER A 789 52.75 -26.12 18.44
CA SER A 789 51.66 -27.04 18.76
C SER A 789 51.63 -27.42 20.24
N LYS A 790 50.47 -27.93 20.69
CA LYS A 790 50.27 -28.38 22.07
C LYS A 790 51.28 -29.48 22.44
N GLU A 791 51.47 -30.44 21.54
CA GLU A 791 52.38 -31.56 21.73
C GLU A 791 53.83 -31.09 21.90
N GLN A 792 54.25 -30.09 21.13
CA GLN A 792 55.57 -29.48 21.26
C GLN A 792 55.74 -28.73 22.59
N ALA A 793 54.70 -28.03 23.05
CA ALA A 793 54.71 -27.35 24.34
C ALA A 793 54.80 -28.35 25.51
N ASP A 794 53.98 -29.41 25.49
CA ASP A 794 53.99 -30.47 26.49
C ASP A 794 55.33 -31.21 26.53
N GLN A 795 55.91 -31.52 25.36
CA GLN A 795 57.22 -32.16 25.28
C GLN A 795 58.31 -31.24 25.86
N LEU A 796 58.29 -29.95 25.51
CA LEU A 796 59.23 -28.99 26.08
C LEU A 796 59.12 -28.90 27.60
N LYS A 797 57.90 -28.88 28.14
CA LYS A 797 57.66 -28.92 29.59
C LYS A 797 58.31 -30.16 30.22
N ASN A 798 58.07 -31.34 29.65
CA ASN A 798 58.63 -32.60 30.16
C ASN A 798 60.16 -32.59 30.16
N ASP A 799 60.79 -32.07 29.10
CA ASP A 799 62.24 -31.96 29.00
C ASP A 799 62.81 -30.99 30.06
N ILE A 800 62.13 -29.87 30.30
CA ILE A 800 62.52 -28.91 31.34
C ILE A 800 62.38 -29.54 32.73
N ASP A 801 61.27 -30.22 33.02
CA ASP A 801 61.05 -30.88 34.31
C ASP A 801 62.09 -31.99 34.56
N ALA A 802 62.47 -32.74 33.52
CA ALA A 802 63.57 -33.70 33.61
C ALA A 802 64.91 -33.01 33.94
N ALA A 803 65.18 -31.84 33.36
CA ALA A 803 66.38 -31.05 33.67
C ALA A 803 66.37 -30.51 35.12
N ILE A 804 65.21 -30.09 35.64
CA ILE A 804 65.03 -29.72 37.05
C ILE A 804 65.38 -30.91 37.97
N ASN A 805 64.85 -32.09 37.65
CA ASN A 805 65.12 -33.30 38.44
C ASN A 805 66.61 -33.67 38.44
N ASN A 806 67.29 -33.55 37.30
CA ASN A 806 68.73 -33.76 37.21
C ASN A 806 69.53 -32.76 38.05
N ALA A 807 69.13 -31.48 38.09
CA ALA A 807 69.75 -30.46 38.94
C ALA A 807 69.60 -30.80 40.44
N ASN A 808 68.41 -31.26 40.86
CA ASN A 808 68.16 -31.70 42.23
C ASN A 808 69.00 -32.92 42.63
N GLN A 809 69.18 -33.89 41.73
CA GLN A 809 70.05 -35.05 41.98
C GLN A 809 71.52 -34.66 42.16
N ARG A 810 72.03 -33.73 41.33
CA ARG A 810 73.40 -33.19 41.49
C ARG A 810 73.59 -32.54 42.86
N LYS A 811 72.64 -31.70 43.29
CA LYS A 811 72.66 -31.08 44.64
C LYS A 811 72.82 -32.13 45.75
N GLN A 812 72.06 -33.22 45.69
CA GLN A 812 72.17 -34.29 46.70
C GLN A 812 73.50 -35.03 46.68
N ASN A 813 74.11 -35.22 45.50
CA ASN A 813 75.42 -35.86 45.37
C ASN A 813 76.52 -34.97 45.98
N ASP A 814 76.52 -33.67 45.70
CA ASP A 814 77.51 -32.74 46.23
C ASP A 814 77.45 -32.63 47.76
N ILE A 815 76.23 -32.63 48.32
CA ILE A 815 76.02 -32.68 49.78
C ILE A 815 76.65 -33.96 50.35
N ARG A 816 76.34 -35.14 49.80
CA ARG A 816 76.89 -36.43 50.27
C ARG A 816 78.42 -36.46 50.23
N ASN A 817 79.02 -35.94 49.17
CA ASN A 817 80.48 -35.86 49.04
C ASN A 817 81.10 -34.95 50.12
N THR A 818 80.42 -33.86 50.47
CA THR A 818 80.85 -32.92 51.51
C THR A 818 80.72 -33.54 52.91
N GLU A 819 79.64 -34.27 53.18
CA GLU A 819 79.46 -35.04 54.43
C GLU A 819 80.55 -36.08 54.62
N ALA A 820 80.91 -36.81 53.56
CA ALA A 820 81.97 -37.80 53.60
C ALA A 820 83.32 -37.20 53.99
N ALA A 821 83.67 -36.02 53.45
CA ALA A 821 84.90 -35.33 53.80
C ALA A 821 84.92 -34.89 55.27
N ILE A 822 83.83 -34.33 55.79
CA ILE A 822 83.72 -33.94 57.21
C ILE A 822 83.82 -35.16 58.14
N ASN A 823 83.20 -36.29 57.76
CA ASN A 823 83.24 -37.52 58.53
C ASN A 823 84.62 -38.21 58.56
N SER A 824 85.57 -37.80 57.71
CA SER A 824 86.95 -38.29 57.77
C SER A 824 87.77 -37.71 58.93
N LEU A 825 87.29 -36.63 59.57
CA LEU A 825 87.92 -36.04 60.76
C LEU A 825 87.67 -36.90 62.02
N PRO A 826 88.62 -36.95 62.98
CA PRO A 826 88.47 -37.74 64.21
C PRO A 826 87.21 -37.38 65.02
N ASN A 827 86.64 -38.37 65.70
CA ASN A 827 85.51 -38.15 66.62
C ASN A 827 85.96 -37.30 67.83
N GLY A 828 85.15 -36.31 68.22
CA GLY A 828 85.50 -35.37 69.29
C GLY A 828 86.41 -34.21 68.87
N ASN A 829 86.69 -34.05 67.57
CA ASN A 829 87.36 -32.87 67.03
C ASN A 829 86.39 -31.68 66.93
N SER A 830 86.74 -30.57 67.54
CA SER A 830 85.90 -29.36 67.62
C SER A 830 85.55 -28.75 66.25
N GLU A 831 86.44 -28.88 65.27
CA GLU A 831 86.28 -28.28 63.95
C GLU A 831 85.45 -29.17 63.01
N ARG A 832 85.42 -30.49 63.24
CA ARG A 832 84.45 -31.40 62.61
C ARG A 832 83.01 -30.98 62.94
N ASP A 833 82.74 -30.62 64.19
CA ASP A 833 81.40 -30.17 64.62
C ASP A 833 81.04 -28.82 63.97
N ARG A 834 82.00 -27.88 63.88
CA ARG A 834 81.82 -26.60 63.17
C ARG A 834 81.46 -26.81 61.71
N LEU A 835 82.22 -27.64 60.99
CA LEU A 835 81.99 -27.92 59.57
C LEU A 835 80.68 -28.69 59.34
N THR A 836 80.31 -29.60 60.24
CA THR A 836 79.01 -30.30 60.21
C THR A 836 77.85 -29.31 60.33
N ASN A 837 77.92 -28.37 61.27
CA ASN A 837 76.90 -27.35 61.46
C ASN A 837 76.82 -26.39 60.26
N LEU A 838 77.98 -25.99 59.71
CA LEU A 838 78.04 -25.15 58.52
C LEU A 838 77.37 -25.85 57.32
N LEU A 839 77.69 -27.13 57.07
CA LEU A 839 77.04 -27.91 56.02
C LEU A 839 75.52 -28.03 56.24
N ASN A 840 75.06 -28.28 57.46
CA ASN A 840 73.64 -28.35 57.77
C ASN A 840 72.93 -27.00 57.53
N SER A 841 73.62 -25.88 57.77
CA SER A 841 73.08 -24.56 57.44
C SER A 841 73.02 -24.31 55.93
N GLU A 842 73.99 -24.78 55.14
CA GLU A 842 73.96 -24.65 53.67
C GLU A 842 72.88 -25.53 53.02
N LYS A 843 72.60 -26.73 53.57
CA LYS A 843 71.55 -27.63 53.05
C LYS A 843 70.17 -26.97 52.96
N VAL A 844 69.86 -26.11 53.92
CA VAL A 844 68.55 -25.46 54.03
C VAL A 844 68.49 -24.11 53.32
N LYS A 845 69.60 -23.59 52.78
CA LYS A 845 69.57 -22.35 51.99
C LYS A 845 68.91 -22.59 50.62
N PRO A 846 68.00 -21.71 50.20
CA PRO A 846 67.37 -21.80 48.87
C PRO A 846 68.39 -21.65 47.73
N ASN A 847 69.48 -20.90 47.95
CA ASN A 847 70.47 -20.55 46.92
C ASN A 847 71.87 -21.14 47.18
N VAL A 848 71.96 -22.31 47.83
CA VAL A 848 73.26 -22.99 47.97
C VAL A 848 73.86 -23.25 46.59
N THR A 849 75.13 -22.90 46.40
CA THR A 849 75.84 -23.10 45.13
C THR A 849 76.77 -24.30 45.19
N PRO A 850 77.15 -24.90 44.05
CA PRO A 850 78.20 -25.92 44.01
C PRO A 850 79.52 -25.48 44.67
N SER A 851 79.85 -24.19 44.56
CA SER A 851 81.07 -23.63 45.17
C SER A 851 81.01 -23.60 46.70
N ASP A 852 79.84 -23.37 47.31
CA ASP A 852 79.69 -23.31 48.77
C ASP A 852 79.97 -24.67 49.41
N LEU A 853 79.44 -25.75 48.81
CA LEU A 853 79.66 -27.12 49.30
C LEU A 853 81.10 -27.58 49.09
N GLU A 854 81.71 -27.27 47.93
CA GLU A 854 83.10 -27.63 47.66
C GLU A 854 84.09 -26.93 48.61
N ASN A 855 83.81 -25.69 49.03
CA ASN A 855 84.62 -24.98 50.03
C ASN A 855 84.63 -25.66 51.40
N ILE A 856 83.48 -26.17 51.87
CA ILE A 856 83.38 -26.88 53.15
C ILE A 856 84.14 -28.20 53.10
N LYS A 857 83.96 -28.95 52.00
CA LYS A 857 84.66 -30.21 51.75
C LYS A 857 86.19 -30.04 51.76
N ASN A 858 86.69 -28.97 51.13
CA ASN A 858 88.12 -28.66 51.12
C ASN A 858 88.67 -28.30 52.50
N GLN A 859 87.92 -27.55 53.33
CA GLN A 859 88.30 -27.25 54.72
C GLN A 859 88.45 -28.52 55.56
N ALA A 860 87.50 -29.45 55.47
CA ALA A 860 87.56 -30.72 56.21
C ALA A 860 88.78 -31.56 55.80
N THR A 861 89.04 -31.66 54.50
CA THR A 861 90.14 -32.46 53.95
C THR A 861 91.50 -31.91 54.39
N ASN A 862 91.70 -30.59 54.36
CA ASN A 862 92.96 -29.95 54.75
C ASN A 862 93.26 -30.13 56.25
N LEU A 863 92.25 -30.00 57.11
CA LEU A 863 92.45 -30.16 58.54
C LEU A 863 92.85 -31.59 58.92
N LYS A 864 92.28 -32.60 58.26
CA LYS A 864 92.62 -34.01 58.51
C LYS A 864 94.11 -34.26 58.31
N ALA A 865 94.69 -33.71 57.24
CA ALA A 865 96.10 -33.85 56.93
C ALA A 865 97.02 -33.20 58.00
N GLN A 866 96.59 -32.08 58.60
CA GLN A 866 97.35 -31.40 59.65
C GLN A 866 97.39 -32.21 60.95
N ILE A 867 96.25 -32.78 61.36
CA ILE A 867 96.15 -33.61 62.58
C ILE A 867 97.05 -34.84 62.47
N ASP A 868 97.03 -35.54 61.33
CA ASP A 868 97.85 -36.74 61.11
C ASP A 868 99.36 -36.47 61.16
N THR A 869 99.77 -35.23 60.87
CA THR A 869 101.17 -34.81 60.93
C THR A 869 101.59 -34.55 62.37
N ALA A 870 100.81 -33.76 63.13
CA ALA A 870 101.14 -33.45 64.52
C ALA A 870 101.18 -34.70 65.42
N LEU A 871 100.30 -35.68 65.18
CA LEU A 871 100.25 -36.91 65.97
C LEU A 871 101.53 -37.75 65.83
N ARG A 872 102.15 -37.74 64.64
CA ARG A 872 103.45 -38.41 64.41
C ARG A 872 104.59 -37.73 65.16
N GLU A 873 104.62 -36.39 65.16
CA GLU A 873 105.69 -35.64 65.83
C GLU A 873 105.65 -35.79 67.36
N ALA A 874 104.46 -35.73 67.96
CA ALA A 874 104.29 -35.90 69.41
C ALA A 874 104.75 -37.29 69.89
N ASN A 875 104.41 -38.35 69.13
CA ASN A 875 104.86 -39.71 69.43
C ASN A 875 106.38 -39.86 69.41
N ASN A 876 107.07 -39.18 68.48
CA ASN A 876 108.53 -39.23 68.42
C ASN A 876 109.19 -38.52 69.62
N ALA A 877 108.67 -37.36 70.03
CA ALA A 877 109.21 -36.61 71.15
C ALA A 877 109.11 -37.38 72.47
N VAL A 878 107.97 -38.03 72.73
CA VAL A 878 107.75 -38.81 73.94
C VAL A 878 108.66 -40.04 74.02
N ARG A 879 108.88 -40.74 72.91
CA ARG A 879 109.73 -41.94 72.86
C ARG A 879 111.20 -41.70 73.25
N ASN A 880 111.71 -40.49 73.03
CA ASN A 880 113.11 -40.13 73.26
C ASN A 880 113.47 -39.89 74.74
N LEU A 881 112.50 -39.91 75.67
CA LEU A 881 112.79 -39.87 77.10
C LEU A 881 113.37 -41.21 77.60
N PRO A 882 114.20 -41.22 78.66
CA PRO A 882 114.77 -42.46 79.22
C PRO A 882 113.70 -43.45 79.70
N ASP A 883 113.99 -44.74 79.56
CA ASP A 883 113.12 -45.81 80.07
C ASP A 883 113.18 -45.84 81.60
N GLY A 884 112.00 -45.84 82.26
CA GLY A 884 111.87 -45.66 83.70
C GLY A 884 111.52 -44.23 84.14
N ASN A 885 111.55 -43.24 83.23
CA ASN A 885 111.07 -41.89 83.52
C ASN A 885 109.53 -41.86 83.65
N THR A 886 109.04 -41.29 84.75
CA THR A 886 107.60 -41.28 85.09
C THR A 886 106.76 -40.39 84.17
N LEU A 887 107.33 -39.29 83.64
CA LEU A 887 106.64 -38.41 82.70
C LEU A 887 106.48 -39.08 81.32
N LYS A 888 107.48 -39.84 80.86
CA LYS A 888 107.39 -40.62 79.61
C LYS A 888 106.13 -41.50 79.62
N THR A 889 105.95 -42.31 80.66
CA THR A 889 104.78 -43.20 80.78
C THR A 889 103.45 -42.44 80.80
N SER A 890 103.41 -41.24 81.39
CA SER A 890 102.20 -40.39 81.39
C SER A 890 101.86 -39.87 79.99
N LEU A 891 102.85 -39.37 79.26
CA LEU A 891 102.67 -38.83 77.91
C LEU A 891 102.40 -39.94 76.88
N GLU A 892 103.02 -41.11 77.02
CA GLU A 892 102.71 -42.29 76.21
C GLU A 892 101.27 -42.74 76.42
N ASN A 893 100.79 -42.81 77.67
CA ASN A 893 99.39 -43.15 77.95
C ASN A 893 98.40 -42.13 77.36
N LYS A 894 98.75 -40.84 77.32
CA LYS A 894 97.92 -39.82 76.66
C LYS A 894 97.85 -40.06 75.15
N LEU A 895 98.96 -40.45 74.49
CA LEU A 895 99.00 -40.75 73.06
C LEU A 895 98.43 -42.14 72.69
N LEU A 896 98.51 -43.14 73.58
CA LEU A 896 97.99 -44.50 73.37
C LEU A 896 96.50 -44.64 73.66
N ASN A 897 95.95 -43.92 74.64
CA ASN A 897 94.50 -43.92 74.95
C ASN A 897 93.70 -42.91 74.10
N ALA A 898 94.28 -42.48 72.98
CA ALA A 898 93.91 -41.29 72.24
C ALA A 898 92.71 -41.31 71.26
N PRO A 899 92.09 -42.42 70.81
CA PRO A 899 91.11 -42.28 69.73
C PRO A 899 89.85 -41.48 70.11
N ASN A 900 89.51 -41.38 71.41
CA ASN A 900 88.21 -40.90 71.87
C ASN A 900 88.23 -39.81 72.95
N THR A 901 89.36 -39.14 73.20
CA THR A 901 89.41 -38.03 74.16
C THR A 901 89.78 -36.72 73.48
N GLN A 902 89.19 -35.62 73.96
CA GLN A 902 89.42 -34.28 73.41
C GLN A 902 90.87 -33.83 73.59
N GLU A 903 91.70 -34.52 74.37
CA GLU A 903 93.10 -34.20 74.65
C GLU A 903 94.05 -34.55 73.50
N THR A 904 93.65 -35.41 72.57
CA THR A 904 94.53 -35.93 71.50
C THR A 904 93.97 -35.86 70.08
N ASN A 905 92.75 -35.33 69.91
CA ASN A 905 92.09 -35.17 68.61
C ASN A 905 92.05 -33.72 68.10
N ASP A 906 92.44 -32.76 68.94
CA ASP A 906 92.63 -31.37 68.56
C ASP A 906 94.12 -31.09 68.31
N LEU A 907 94.42 -30.44 67.18
CA LEU A 907 95.78 -30.13 66.73
C LEU A 907 96.64 -29.42 67.80
N SER A 908 96.05 -28.48 68.54
CA SER A 908 96.75 -27.69 69.56
C SER A 908 97.19 -28.52 70.77
N LYS A 909 96.40 -29.51 71.19
CA LYS A 909 96.69 -30.32 72.37
C LYS A 909 97.70 -31.43 72.09
N ILE A 910 97.65 -32.02 70.89
CA ILE A 910 98.69 -32.93 70.39
C ILE A 910 100.07 -32.24 70.43
N ASN A 911 100.13 -30.97 70.01
CA ASN A 911 101.36 -30.18 70.09
C ASN A 911 101.82 -29.92 71.53
N THR A 912 100.90 -29.76 72.49
CA THR A 912 101.25 -29.57 73.91
C THR A 912 101.94 -30.81 74.50
N ILE A 913 101.48 -32.02 74.15
CA ILE A 913 102.11 -33.28 74.58
C ILE A 913 103.55 -33.38 74.06
N LYS A 914 103.76 -33.02 72.78
CA LYS A 914 105.10 -32.96 72.17
C LYS A 914 106.05 -32.06 72.99
N ASP A 915 105.58 -30.88 73.38
CA ASP A 915 106.40 -29.89 74.08
C ASP A 915 106.78 -30.33 75.50
N GLN A 916 105.86 -31.00 76.22
CA GLN A 916 106.13 -31.51 77.57
C GLN A 916 107.26 -32.56 77.59
N ALA A 917 107.28 -33.47 76.61
CA ALA A 917 108.33 -34.48 76.53
C ALA A 917 109.73 -33.88 76.30
N LEU A 918 109.82 -32.84 75.48
CA LEU A 918 111.08 -32.19 75.16
C LEU A 918 111.65 -31.42 76.36
N ALA A 919 110.80 -30.89 77.25
CA ALA A 919 111.25 -30.13 78.41
C ALA A 919 111.93 -31.03 79.46
N GLU A 920 111.36 -32.20 79.75
CA GLU A 920 111.88 -33.14 80.73
C GLU A 920 113.26 -33.68 80.37
N ALA A 921 113.48 -33.98 79.08
CA ALA A 921 114.77 -34.44 78.58
C ALA A 921 115.90 -33.44 78.88
N ARG A 922 115.62 -32.12 78.81
CA ARG A 922 116.61 -31.07 79.08
C ARG A 922 116.96 -30.96 80.57
N ASN A 923 115.99 -31.14 81.45
CA ASN A 923 116.21 -30.96 82.89
C ASN A 923 117.08 -32.08 83.49
N LEU A 924 116.89 -33.31 83.02
CA LEU A 924 117.68 -34.48 83.43
C LEU A 924 119.18 -34.30 83.12
N ASP A 925 119.47 -33.81 81.91
CA ASP A 925 120.84 -33.60 81.43
C ASP A 925 121.59 -32.54 82.26
N ALA A 926 120.89 -31.49 82.70
CA ALA A 926 121.47 -30.45 83.55
C ALA A 926 121.90 -30.98 84.93
N LYS A 927 121.07 -31.80 85.56
CA LYS A 927 121.31 -32.34 86.90
C LYS A 927 122.42 -33.39 86.94
N TYR A 928 122.53 -34.17 85.86
CA TYR A 928 123.60 -35.14 85.70
C TYR A 928 124.98 -34.47 85.76
N ASN A 929 125.12 -33.32 85.08
CA ASN A 929 126.37 -32.55 85.06
C ASN A 929 126.75 -31.97 86.43
N GLU A 930 125.78 -31.57 87.26
CA GLU A 930 126.02 -31.06 88.62
C GLU A 930 126.68 -32.13 89.51
N ALA A 931 126.20 -33.37 89.45
CA ALA A 931 126.73 -34.46 90.27
C ALA A 931 128.17 -34.82 89.92
N ILE A 932 128.52 -34.80 88.63
CA ILE A 932 129.88 -35.03 88.14
C ILE A 932 130.86 -33.98 88.68
N MET A 933 130.46 -32.70 88.75
CA MET A 933 131.33 -31.63 89.25
C MET A 933 131.74 -31.83 90.72
N ILE A 934 130.83 -32.31 91.57
CA ILE A 934 131.09 -32.50 93.00
C ILE A 934 132.03 -33.68 93.23
N LEU A 935 131.81 -34.78 92.49
CA LEU A 935 132.66 -35.96 92.52
C LEU A 935 134.14 -35.63 92.24
N ASP A 936 134.40 -34.72 91.31
CA ASP A 936 135.77 -34.38 90.93
C ASP A 936 136.56 -33.63 92.00
N SER A 937 135.89 -33.03 92.97
CA SER A 937 136.50 -32.23 94.05
C SER A 937 137.01 -33.04 95.26
N LEU A 938 136.71 -34.35 95.33
CA LEU A 938 137.06 -35.19 96.48
C LEU A 938 138.46 -35.82 96.39
N GLN A 939 139.16 -35.89 97.53
CA GLN A 939 140.48 -36.54 97.64
C GLN A 939 140.43 -38.08 97.60
N ASP A 940 139.30 -38.70 97.96
CA ASP A 940 139.01 -40.13 97.83
C ASP A 940 137.61 -40.28 97.22
N LYS A 941 137.50 -40.93 96.04
CA LYS A 941 136.31 -40.83 95.16
C LYS A 941 135.32 -42.01 95.23
N GLY A 942 135.64 -43.09 95.96
CA GLY A 942 134.72 -44.22 96.16
C GLY A 942 134.08 -44.79 94.88
N ASP A 943 132.82 -45.24 94.98
CA ASP A 943 131.97 -45.77 93.89
C ASP A 943 131.00 -44.74 93.29
N TYR A 944 131.15 -43.46 93.66
CA TYR A 944 130.15 -42.43 93.38
C TYR A 944 129.95 -42.12 91.88
N LYS A 945 130.93 -42.38 90.99
CA LYS A 945 130.80 -42.16 89.53
C LYS A 945 129.75 -43.06 88.89
N ASP A 946 129.79 -44.35 89.22
CA ASP A 946 128.89 -45.35 88.62
C ASP A 946 127.45 -45.12 89.07
N ARG A 947 127.26 -44.60 90.28
CA ARG A 947 125.94 -44.21 90.79
C ARG A 947 125.37 -43.03 90.00
N ILE A 948 126.18 -42.04 89.62
CA ILE A 948 125.75 -40.89 88.81
C ILE A 948 125.37 -41.34 87.40
N ASP A 949 126.19 -42.18 86.77
CA ASP A 949 126.02 -42.64 85.38
C ASP A 949 124.73 -43.43 85.15
N ASN A 950 124.21 -44.07 86.19
CA ASN A 950 123.02 -44.92 86.11
C ASN A 950 121.73 -44.25 86.61
N ALA A 951 121.77 -42.97 86.98
CA ALA A 951 120.58 -42.28 87.45
C ALA A 951 119.62 -41.96 86.31
N VAL A 952 118.36 -42.37 86.41
CA VAL A 952 117.34 -42.24 85.34
C VAL A 952 116.34 -41.12 85.59
N ASN A 953 116.49 -40.42 86.71
CA ASN A 953 115.71 -39.25 87.07
C ASN A 953 116.53 -38.28 87.92
N ILE A 954 116.01 -37.07 88.05
CA ILE A 954 116.67 -35.99 88.80
C ILE A 954 116.84 -36.34 90.29
N ALA A 955 115.86 -37.03 90.89
CA ALA A 955 115.87 -37.31 92.32
C ALA A 955 117.01 -38.25 92.75
N GLU A 956 117.34 -39.24 91.92
CA GLU A 956 118.47 -40.16 92.15
C GLU A 956 119.82 -39.45 92.15
N LEU A 957 120.02 -38.47 91.26
CA LEU A 957 121.26 -37.70 91.17
C LEU A 957 121.49 -36.82 92.40
N ASP A 958 120.43 -36.21 92.94
CA ASP A 958 120.52 -35.33 94.12
C ASP A 958 120.96 -36.09 95.39
N GLU A 959 120.57 -37.35 95.54
CA GLU A 959 120.89 -38.15 96.73
C GLU A 959 122.38 -38.56 96.77
N ILE A 960 122.96 -38.85 95.60
CA ILE A 960 124.37 -39.23 95.46
C ILE A 960 125.29 -38.05 95.84
N ILE A 961 124.95 -36.84 95.41
CA ILE A 961 125.69 -35.61 95.73
C ILE A 961 125.88 -35.41 97.24
N ARG A 962 124.86 -35.74 98.03
CA ARG A 962 124.83 -35.43 99.46
C ARG A 962 125.77 -36.32 100.30
N ASP A 963 125.98 -37.55 99.88
CA ASP A 963 126.78 -38.55 100.59
C ASP A 963 128.29 -38.22 100.56
N MET A 964 128.71 -37.53 99.48
CA MET A 964 130.09 -37.15 99.20
C MET A 964 130.74 -36.15 100.20
N GLN A 965 130.03 -35.61 101.21
CA GLN A 965 130.45 -34.38 101.93
C GLN A 965 130.75 -34.49 103.49
N THR A 966 131.21 -35.62 104.12
CA THR A 966 131.32 -35.78 105.63
C THR A 966 132.71 -36.32 106.25
N PRO A 967 133.33 -35.82 107.39
CA PRO A 967 134.72 -36.19 107.94
C PRO A 967 134.91 -37.10 109.24
N LYS A 968 136.16 -37.59 109.61
CA LYS A 968 136.62 -38.69 110.59
C LYS A 968 137.38 -38.24 111.94
N VAL A 969 137.53 -39.05 113.04
CA VAL A 969 137.89 -38.69 114.50
C VAL A 969 139.37 -38.96 115.05
N LEU A 970 139.93 -38.22 116.07
CA LEU A 970 141.33 -38.18 116.68
C LEU A 970 141.52 -38.63 118.20
N ASN A 971 142.76 -38.92 118.70
CA ASN A 971 143.11 -39.59 120.01
C ASN A 971 144.08 -38.83 121.01
N LYS A 972 144.43 -39.43 122.18
CA LYS A 972 145.22 -38.85 123.32
C LYS A 972 146.67 -38.44 123.02
N ASP A 973 147.35 -39.07 122.06
CA ASP A 973 148.76 -38.76 121.75
C ASP A 973 148.90 -37.40 121.09
N GLU A 974 147.88 -36.97 120.34
CA GLU A 974 147.80 -35.64 119.75
C GLU A 974 147.64 -34.54 120.81
N ALA A 975 146.94 -34.80 121.92
CA ALA A 975 146.74 -33.84 123.01
C ALA A 975 148.01 -33.61 123.86
N ARG A 976 148.87 -34.63 124.00
CA ARG A 976 150.19 -34.50 124.66
C ARG A 976 151.15 -33.59 123.88
N LYS A 977 151.07 -33.58 122.54
CA LYS A 977 151.90 -32.70 121.70
C LYS A 977 151.63 -31.22 121.98
N TRP A 978 150.35 -30.84 122.19
CA TRP A 978 149.96 -29.46 122.49
C TRP A 978 150.43 -28.99 123.87
N ALA A 979 150.30 -29.83 124.91
CA ALA A 979 150.75 -29.47 126.26
C ALA A 979 152.29 -29.28 126.38
N ASN A 980 153.08 -29.95 125.55
CA ASN A 980 154.54 -29.80 125.51
C ASN A 980 155.02 -28.55 124.74
N TYR A 981 154.19 -27.93 123.91
CA TYR A 981 154.52 -26.72 123.17
C TYR A 981 154.71 -25.48 124.08
N ILE A 982 154.25 -25.55 125.34
CA ILE A 982 154.43 -24.50 126.37
C ILE A 982 155.91 -24.31 126.76
N SER A 983 156.80 -25.30 126.55
CA SER A 983 158.21 -25.21 126.97
C SER A 983 159.18 -24.57 125.96
N THR A 984 158.73 -24.20 124.75
CA THR A 984 159.60 -23.63 123.70
C THR A 984 159.49 -22.11 123.56
N THR A 985 158.70 -21.43 124.38
CA THR A 985 158.60 -19.96 124.45
C THR A 985 158.98 -19.47 125.86
N ALA A 986 159.96 -18.56 125.94
CA ALA A 986 160.82 -18.36 127.11
C ALA A 986 160.14 -17.64 128.30
N THR A 987 160.21 -18.16 129.52
CA THR A 987 159.80 -17.52 130.82
C THR A 987 158.31 -17.56 131.23
N ALA A 988 157.69 -18.74 131.19
CA ALA A 988 156.54 -19.10 132.05
C ALA A 988 156.95 -20.10 133.15
N SER A 989 156.43 -19.94 134.36
CA SER A 989 156.77 -20.72 135.57
C SER A 989 156.60 -22.25 135.38
N PRO A 990 157.54 -23.10 135.87
CA PRO A 990 157.46 -24.57 135.80
C PRO A 990 156.18 -25.22 136.36
N VAL A 991 155.41 -24.50 137.18
CA VAL A 991 154.19 -25.00 137.83
C VAL A 991 153.01 -25.14 136.86
N THR A 992 152.88 -24.28 135.84
CA THR A 992 151.74 -24.25 134.92
C THR A 992 151.78 -25.39 133.88
N ARG A 993 152.98 -25.79 133.43
CA ARG A 993 153.18 -26.93 132.50
C ARG A 993 152.78 -28.27 133.14
N ALA A 994 153.17 -28.47 134.40
CA ALA A 994 152.83 -29.69 135.13
C ALA A 994 151.30 -29.85 135.29
N GLN A 995 150.58 -28.75 135.52
CA GLN A 995 149.12 -28.77 135.64
C GLN A 995 148.42 -29.16 134.33
N TYR A 996 148.88 -28.69 133.16
CA TYR A 996 148.27 -29.07 131.88
C TYR A 996 148.59 -30.51 131.46
N ILE A 997 149.80 -31.00 131.70
CA ILE A 997 150.14 -32.41 131.48
C ILE A 997 149.28 -33.30 132.39
N GLN A 998 149.12 -32.93 133.65
CA GLN A 998 148.26 -33.66 134.59
C GLN A 998 146.77 -33.63 134.18
N ARG A 999 146.28 -32.53 133.58
CA ARG A 999 144.94 -32.46 132.99
C ARG A 999 144.77 -33.41 131.79
N VAL A 1000 145.78 -33.55 130.92
CA VAL A 1000 145.75 -34.51 129.79
C VAL A 1000 145.76 -35.96 130.27
N GLU A 1001 146.56 -36.28 131.30
CA GLU A 1001 146.60 -37.61 131.93
C GLU A 1001 145.25 -37.98 132.59
N ASN A 1002 144.60 -37.01 133.26
CA ASN A 1002 143.32 -37.20 133.95
C ASN A 1002 142.09 -37.15 133.02
N ALA A 1003 142.25 -36.81 131.74
CA ALA A 1003 141.14 -36.74 130.79
C ALA A 1003 140.63 -38.15 130.43
N THR A 1004 139.37 -38.43 130.73
CA THR A 1004 138.68 -39.70 130.44
C THR A 1004 137.70 -39.59 129.28
N THR A 1005 137.40 -38.36 128.81
CA THR A 1005 136.50 -38.13 127.68
C THR A 1005 137.15 -37.30 126.57
N LYS A 1006 136.69 -37.50 125.33
CA LYS A 1006 137.12 -36.70 124.18
C LYS A 1006 136.85 -35.20 124.38
N ALA A 1007 135.71 -34.86 124.99
CA ALA A 1007 135.37 -33.47 125.31
C ALA A 1007 136.37 -32.81 126.27
N GLN A 1008 136.91 -33.58 127.24
CA GLN A 1008 137.97 -33.08 128.13
C GLN A 1008 139.29 -32.85 127.39
N LEU A 1009 139.65 -33.73 126.43
CA LEU A 1009 140.85 -33.56 125.60
C LEU A 1009 140.73 -32.34 124.66
N ASP A 1010 139.58 -32.16 124.04
CA ASP A 1010 139.29 -31.02 123.17
C ASP A 1010 139.35 -29.70 123.97
N GLN A 1011 138.81 -29.68 125.21
CA GLN A 1011 138.83 -28.50 126.08
C GLN A 1011 140.23 -28.14 126.58
N ILE A 1012 141.10 -29.11 126.86
CA ILE A 1012 142.49 -28.85 127.28
C ILE A 1012 143.29 -28.19 126.15
N ILE A 1013 143.09 -28.62 124.90
CA ILE A 1013 143.77 -28.03 123.73
C ILE A 1013 143.32 -26.59 123.50
N ILE A 1014 142.05 -26.27 123.74
CA ILE A 1014 141.53 -24.89 123.69
C ILE A 1014 142.19 -24.01 124.76
N ASP A 1015 142.28 -24.49 126.00
CA ASP A 1015 142.89 -23.75 127.12
C ASP A 1015 144.39 -23.49 126.90
N VAL A 1016 145.13 -24.48 126.36
CA VAL A 1016 146.57 -24.36 126.04
C VAL A 1016 146.82 -23.34 124.92
N ARG A 1017 145.94 -23.28 123.90
CA ARG A 1017 146.04 -22.30 122.81
C ARG A 1017 145.72 -20.88 123.26
N SER A 1018 144.81 -20.71 124.22
CA SER A 1018 144.48 -19.39 124.77
C SER A 1018 145.64 -18.78 125.58
N TYR A 1019 146.41 -19.60 126.28
CA TYR A 1019 147.57 -19.18 127.08
C TYR A 1019 148.77 -18.70 126.24
N ILE A 1020 149.00 -19.27 125.05
CA ILE A 1020 150.13 -18.94 124.18
C ILE A 1020 149.98 -17.57 123.49
N ASN A 1021 148.75 -17.13 123.22
CA ASN A 1021 148.47 -15.95 122.40
C ASN A 1021 148.47 -14.59 123.15
N GLN A 1022 148.76 -14.52 124.45
CA GLN A 1022 148.70 -13.27 125.26
C GLN A 1022 150.07 -12.73 125.75
N TRP A 1023 151.18 -13.33 125.33
CA TRP A 1023 152.48 -13.23 126.00
C TRP A 1023 153.35 -11.97 125.70
N PRO A 1024 153.39 -11.38 124.48
CA PRO A 1024 154.24 -10.22 124.15
C PRO A 1024 153.91 -8.92 124.92
N LYS A 1025 152.63 -8.67 125.22
CA LYS A 1025 152.16 -7.49 125.98
C LYS A 1025 152.53 -7.55 127.47
N ALA A 1026 152.59 -8.75 128.05
CA ALA A 1026 152.88 -8.95 129.47
C ALA A 1026 154.35 -8.64 129.84
N ASP A 1027 155.30 -8.94 128.96
CA ASP A 1027 156.74 -8.78 129.21
C ASP A 1027 157.22 -7.32 129.03
N ALA A 1028 156.62 -6.54 128.11
CA ALA A 1028 156.86 -5.08 128.04
C ALA A 1028 156.36 -4.34 129.30
N SER A 1029 155.16 -4.71 129.80
CA SER A 1029 154.58 -4.10 131.02
C SER A 1029 155.37 -4.48 132.29
N ALA A 1030 155.90 -5.71 132.36
CA ALA A 1030 156.75 -6.14 133.46
C ALA A 1030 158.07 -5.35 133.55
N ARG A 1031 158.72 -5.04 132.42
CA ARG A 1031 159.99 -4.29 132.40
C ARG A 1031 159.83 -2.81 132.71
N VAL A 1032 158.72 -2.19 132.29
CA VAL A 1032 158.39 -0.84 132.74
C VAL A 1032 158.06 -0.82 134.23
N ASN A 1033 157.37 -1.83 134.77
CA ASN A 1033 157.05 -1.91 136.20
C ASN A 1033 158.28 -1.94 137.12
N VAL A 1034 159.42 -2.44 136.67
CA VAL A 1034 160.67 -2.39 137.46
C VAL A 1034 161.11 -0.95 137.74
N LEU A 1035 160.83 -0.02 136.81
CA LEU A 1035 161.19 1.40 136.95
C LEU A 1035 160.41 2.14 138.05
N GLN A 1036 159.30 1.58 138.55
CA GLN A 1036 158.52 2.12 139.67
C GLN A 1036 159.41 2.43 140.88
N TYR A 1037 160.44 1.61 141.09
CA TYR A 1037 161.22 1.60 142.32
C TYR A 1037 162.54 2.38 142.23
N THR A 1038 163.14 2.50 141.04
CA THR A 1038 164.43 3.18 140.87
C THR A 1038 164.36 4.47 140.03
N HIS A 1039 163.41 4.61 139.10
CA HIS A 1039 163.37 5.73 138.13
C HIS A 1039 161.92 6.19 137.86
N ARG A 1040 161.30 6.75 138.90
CA ARG A 1040 159.85 7.00 138.98
C ARG A 1040 159.27 7.98 137.95
N ASN A 1041 160.05 8.99 137.53
CA ASN A 1041 159.62 9.91 136.46
C ASN A 1041 159.59 9.22 135.08
N SER A 1042 160.51 8.29 134.83
CA SER A 1042 160.53 7.48 133.61
C SER A 1042 159.44 6.41 133.62
N TYR A 1043 159.16 5.81 134.77
CA TYR A 1043 158.00 4.92 134.98
C TYR A 1043 156.68 5.62 134.62
N ASN A 1044 156.45 6.82 135.17
CA ASN A 1044 155.23 7.59 134.90
C ASN A 1044 155.10 8.03 133.43
N ARG A 1045 156.22 8.11 132.69
CA ARG A 1045 156.23 8.44 131.25
C ARG A 1045 155.97 7.21 130.36
N LEU A 1046 156.58 6.07 130.67
CA LEU A 1046 156.54 4.87 129.82
C LEU A 1046 155.35 3.94 130.11
N LYS A 1047 154.84 3.92 131.35
CA LYS A 1047 153.77 3.00 131.79
C LYS A 1047 152.43 3.19 131.06
N PRO A 1048 151.92 4.41 130.85
CA PRO A 1048 150.66 4.62 130.13
C PRO A 1048 150.75 4.22 128.65
N ILE A 1049 151.95 4.31 128.05
CA ILE A 1049 152.19 3.99 126.64
C ILE A 1049 152.18 2.46 126.44
N VAL A 1050 152.89 1.70 127.29
CA VAL A 1050 152.93 0.23 127.21
C VAL A 1050 151.56 -0.44 127.45
N ASP A 1051 150.69 0.15 128.27
CA ASP A 1051 149.38 -0.44 128.56
C ASP A 1051 148.37 -0.29 127.40
N ALA A 1052 148.52 0.76 126.57
CA ALA A 1052 147.66 1.05 125.43
C ALA A 1052 148.19 0.49 124.09
N GLU A 1053 149.47 0.10 124.02
CA GLU A 1053 150.14 -0.38 122.81
C GLU A 1053 149.86 -1.87 122.51
N TRP A 1054 149.73 -2.20 121.22
CA TRP A 1054 149.46 -3.56 120.72
C TRP A 1054 150.34 -3.96 119.55
N ASP A 1055 151.12 -3.02 119.02
CA ASP A 1055 152.12 -3.27 117.98
C ASP A 1055 153.41 -3.87 118.56
N GLU A 1056 153.89 -4.96 117.97
CA GLU A 1056 155.00 -5.77 118.50
C GLU A 1056 156.36 -5.03 118.40
N ASP A 1057 156.58 -4.22 117.37
CA ASP A 1057 157.83 -3.47 117.15
C ASP A 1057 157.93 -2.28 118.12
N ARG A 1058 156.83 -1.54 118.32
CA ARG A 1058 156.73 -0.45 119.30
C ARG A 1058 156.91 -0.95 120.74
N LEU A 1059 156.40 -2.14 121.04
CA LEU A 1059 156.57 -2.80 122.35
C LEU A 1059 158.03 -3.20 122.62
N ASN A 1060 158.82 -3.51 121.59
CA ASN A 1060 160.25 -3.76 121.70
C ASN A 1060 161.06 -2.47 121.90
N GLU A 1061 160.73 -1.36 121.23
CA GLU A 1061 161.39 -0.07 121.47
C GLU A 1061 161.21 0.43 122.91
N LEU A 1062 159.98 0.32 123.44
CA LEU A 1062 159.68 0.66 124.84
C LEU A 1062 160.40 -0.25 125.84
N ARG A 1063 160.63 -1.52 125.44
CA ARG A 1063 161.38 -2.50 126.22
C ARG A 1063 162.87 -2.14 126.32
N GLU A 1064 163.48 -1.68 125.22
CA GLU A 1064 164.87 -1.21 125.21
C GLU A 1064 165.05 0.12 125.95
N GLU A 1065 164.10 1.04 125.84
CA GLU A 1065 164.14 2.33 126.54
C GLU A 1065 164.02 2.14 128.06
N ALA A 1066 163.14 1.25 128.52
CA ALA A 1066 163.05 0.91 129.94
C ALA A 1066 164.32 0.24 130.48
N GLN A 1067 164.99 -0.58 129.66
CA GLN A 1067 166.21 -1.29 130.07
C GLN A 1067 167.42 -0.37 130.14
N ARG A 1068 167.55 0.64 129.26
CA ARG A 1068 168.61 1.66 129.36
C ARG A 1068 168.52 2.50 130.63
N ILE A 1069 167.31 2.78 131.09
CA ILE A 1069 167.07 3.58 132.30
C ILE A 1069 167.44 2.81 133.57
N SER A 1070 167.32 1.47 133.56
CA SER A 1070 167.58 0.64 134.74
C SER A 1070 169.06 0.49 135.14
N TYR A 1071 170.03 0.86 134.30
CA TYR A 1071 171.46 0.50 134.48
C TYR A 1071 172.39 1.63 134.97
N SER A 1072 171.88 2.78 135.41
CA SER A 1072 172.70 3.89 135.93
C SER A 1072 172.50 4.13 137.44
N HIS A 1073 173.52 3.75 138.25
CA HIS A 1073 173.79 4.01 139.70
C HIS A 1073 173.44 2.94 140.78
N PRO A 1074 174.31 2.80 141.83
CA PRO A 1074 174.68 1.52 142.47
C PRO A 1074 174.47 1.45 144.02
N GLU A 1075 174.70 0.24 144.59
CA GLU A 1075 174.67 -0.18 146.01
C GLU A 1075 173.39 -0.91 146.51
N PHE A 1076 173.07 -2.06 145.89
CA PHE A 1076 173.11 -3.41 146.48
C PHE A 1076 172.93 -4.46 145.36
#